data_AF-A0A132NIZ1-F1
#
_entry.id   AF-A0A132NIZ1-F1
#
_cell.length_a   1.000
_cell.length_b   1.000
_cell.length_c   1.000
_cell.angle_alpha   90.00
_cell.angle_beta   90.00
_cell.angle_gamma   90.00
#
_symmetry.space_group_name_H-M   'P 1'
#
loop_
_entity.id
_entity.type
_entity.pdbx_description
1 polymer ?
#
loop_
_entity_poly.entity_id
_entity_poly.type
_entity_poly.pdbx_seq_one_letter_code
_entity_poly.pdbx_strand_id
1 'polypeptide(L)'
;ALIAAGGHDVEWLTEEQLRGAAARVPLATYRKWFAALPEPLRERMREHWGEPPGELYVDGDGEDAAIVLAALRFGNVVVMIQPPRGFGENPVAIYHDPDLPPSHHYLAAYRWLDEEFGADAIIHCGKHGTLEWLPGKGLGLAADCAPDAVLGDVPVVYPFIVNDPGEGTQAKRRAHATVVDHLVPPMARAETYGDLAKLEQLLDEYATVQALDPAKLPAVRAQIWTLIQAAQLHHDLHTEEMPAEEEFDDFLLHVDGYLCEVKDVQIRDGLHVLGQAPTGEQRANLVLAVLRASQVWGGRHGAFPGLRSALARHVGLDEQELLRAPGARIAVPERLTALADGPACTAADAVDLLEALARELVLGLEDADWNPAKIPEVCARVLGEQVPDVARVLEFAAAEVVPRLARTTDEIDHVLHALDGGYVPAGPSGSPTRGLVNVLPTGRNFYSVDPKAIPSRNAWEVGQALAESLINRHLADTGEYPRSVGLTVWGTSAMRTQGDDIAEILALIGCRPTWDDASRRVTGFEIVPLAELGRPRIDVTVRISGFFRDAFPHVIALIDDAIRAVAELEEPADANYLRSHVAEDVARHGDRRRATTRIFGSKPGAYGAGLLPLIDARNWRDDSDLAEVYAVWGGYAYGRGLDGREARADMEAAFRRIAVAAKNQDTREHDIVDSDDYFQYHGGMVAMVRALTGSSPAAYIGDSALPDQVRTRTLAEETHRVFRARVVNPRWIAAMRRHGYKGAFELAATVDYLFGYDATAGVVDDWMYEQLAASYVFDPENREFFRKSNPWALRGIAERLLEAADRGLWSEPRAETLDRLRQTYLELEGDLEGEG
;
A
#
# COMPACT_ATOMS: atom_id res chain seq x y z
N ALA A 1 -1.54 -21.97 -19.86
CA ALA A 1 -1.22 -21.69 -21.27
C ALA A 1 0.02 -20.80 -21.41
N LEU A 2 -0.01 -19.53 -20.97
CA LEU A 2 1.17 -18.64 -21.10
C LEU A 2 2.37 -19.14 -20.27
N ILE A 3 2.14 -19.58 -19.03
CA ILE A 3 3.17 -20.19 -18.17
C ILE A 3 3.79 -21.43 -18.85
N ALA A 4 2.94 -22.33 -19.36
CA ALA A 4 3.37 -23.54 -20.08
C ALA A 4 4.08 -23.27 -21.43
N ALA A 5 3.93 -22.06 -21.99
CA ALA A 5 4.58 -21.66 -23.24
C ALA A 5 6.01 -21.13 -23.04
N GLY A 6 6.65 -21.54 -21.93
CA GLY A 6 8.04 -21.25 -21.61
C GLY A 6 8.24 -20.07 -20.67
N GLY A 7 7.45 -19.98 -19.58
CA GLY A 7 7.65 -18.95 -18.55
C GLY A 7 9.11 -18.86 -18.06
N HIS A 8 9.48 -17.71 -17.49
CA HIS A 8 10.88 -17.42 -17.12
C HIS A 8 11.34 -18.09 -15.82
N ASP A 9 10.59 -19.03 -15.27
CA ASP A 9 10.99 -19.71 -14.04
C ASP A 9 11.89 -20.91 -14.36
N VAL A 10 13.18 -20.80 -14.04
CA VAL A 10 14.20 -21.80 -14.35
C VAL A 10 14.01 -23.11 -13.58
N GLU A 11 13.26 -23.13 -12.47
CA GLU A 11 12.94 -24.38 -11.77
C GLU A 11 12.00 -25.25 -12.61
N TRP A 12 11.13 -24.63 -13.42
CA TRP A 12 10.04 -25.31 -14.13
C TRP A 12 10.17 -25.27 -15.65
N LEU A 13 11.12 -24.50 -16.16
CA LEU A 13 11.40 -24.40 -17.57
C LEU A 13 12.14 -25.65 -18.05
N THR A 14 11.43 -26.50 -18.79
CA THR A 14 12.02 -27.73 -19.34
C THR A 14 12.82 -27.46 -20.62
N GLU A 15 13.79 -28.32 -20.94
CA GLU A 15 14.50 -28.25 -22.23
C GLU A 15 13.55 -28.35 -23.43
N GLU A 16 12.45 -29.09 -23.30
CA GLU A 16 11.44 -29.22 -24.36
C GLU A 16 10.67 -27.92 -24.56
N GLN A 17 10.24 -27.26 -23.48
CA GLN A 17 9.59 -25.95 -23.53
C GLN A 17 10.54 -24.90 -24.14
N LEU A 18 11.81 -24.91 -23.73
CA LEU A 18 12.85 -24.01 -24.26
C LEU A 18 13.11 -24.25 -25.75
N ARG A 19 13.21 -25.51 -26.21
CA ARG A 19 13.36 -25.83 -27.63
C ARG A 19 12.11 -25.49 -28.45
N GLY A 20 10.92 -25.69 -27.87
CA GLY A 20 9.61 -25.50 -28.49
C GLY A 20 9.12 -24.05 -28.54
N ALA A 21 9.85 -23.11 -27.93
CA ALA A 21 9.48 -21.71 -27.89
C ALA A 21 9.36 -21.08 -29.29
N ALA A 22 8.25 -20.37 -29.51
CA ALA A 22 7.91 -19.82 -30.82
C ALA A 22 8.73 -18.57 -31.19
N ALA A 23 9.33 -17.89 -30.21
CA ALA A 23 10.11 -16.68 -30.39
C ALA A 23 11.57 -16.93 -29.99
N ARG A 24 12.49 -16.78 -30.95
CA ARG A 24 13.91 -17.10 -30.79
C ARG A 24 14.74 -16.03 -31.50
N VAL A 25 15.76 -15.51 -30.83
CA VAL A 25 16.66 -14.48 -31.35
C VAL A 25 18.04 -15.09 -31.58
N PRO A 26 18.44 -15.36 -32.84
CA PRO A 26 19.77 -15.88 -33.15
C PRO A 26 20.87 -14.92 -32.67
N LEU A 27 21.99 -15.46 -32.20
CA LEU A 27 23.13 -14.68 -31.70
C LEU A 27 23.62 -13.64 -32.71
N ALA A 28 23.68 -14.01 -34.00
CA ALA A 28 24.11 -13.11 -35.07
C ALA A 28 23.17 -11.89 -35.22
N THR A 29 21.88 -12.05 -34.95
CA THR A 29 20.90 -10.94 -34.93
C THR A 29 21.11 -10.11 -33.67
N TYR A 30 21.15 -10.75 -32.50
CA TYR A 30 21.30 -10.08 -31.22
C TYR A 30 22.57 -9.23 -31.14
N ARG A 31 23.70 -9.74 -31.65
CA ARG A 31 24.98 -9.00 -31.70
C ARG A 31 24.87 -7.68 -32.46
N LYS A 32 24.04 -7.58 -33.51
CA LYS A 32 23.82 -6.33 -34.24
C LYS A 32 23.06 -5.31 -33.40
N TRP A 33 21.99 -5.74 -32.74
CA TRP A 33 21.22 -4.88 -31.83
C TRP A 33 22.08 -4.42 -30.65
N PHE A 34 22.82 -5.34 -30.03
CA PHE A 34 23.73 -5.02 -28.94
C PHE A 34 24.81 -4.03 -29.38
N ALA A 35 25.42 -4.20 -30.56
CA ALA A 35 26.43 -3.29 -31.10
C ALA A 35 25.89 -1.89 -31.43
N ALA A 36 24.57 -1.72 -31.58
CA ALA A 36 23.95 -0.41 -31.79
C ALA A 36 23.78 0.40 -30.48
N LEU A 37 23.78 -0.28 -29.31
CA LEU A 37 23.66 0.40 -28.03
C LEU A 37 24.86 1.29 -27.72
N PRO A 38 24.70 2.39 -26.96
CA PRO A 38 25.82 3.19 -26.50
C PRO A 38 26.83 2.39 -25.68
N GLU A 39 28.11 2.67 -25.88
CA GLU A 39 29.23 1.98 -25.23
C GLU A 39 29.09 1.86 -23.70
N PRO A 40 28.72 2.92 -22.95
CA PRO A 40 28.58 2.82 -21.49
C PRO A 40 27.57 1.75 -21.04
N LEU A 41 26.45 1.61 -21.76
CA LEU A 41 25.45 0.60 -21.44
C LEU A 41 25.93 -0.81 -21.80
N ARG A 42 26.62 -0.96 -22.94
CA ARG A 42 27.19 -2.27 -23.35
C ARG A 42 28.26 -2.77 -22.39
N GLU A 43 29.11 -1.89 -21.87
CA GLU A 43 30.14 -2.27 -20.89
C GLU A 43 29.48 -2.73 -19.59
N ARG A 44 28.50 -1.96 -19.06
CA ARG A 44 27.76 -2.38 -17.85
C ARG A 44 27.06 -3.73 -18.03
N MET A 45 26.40 -3.94 -19.17
CA MET A 45 25.75 -5.22 -19.47
C MET A 45 26.78 -6.35 -19.52
N ARG A 46 27.94 -6.16 -20.17
CA ARG A 46 28.99 -7.19 -20.24
C ARG A 46 29.61 -7.52 -18.88
N GLU A 47 29.79 -6.51 -18.05
CA GLU A 47 30.30 -6.66 -16.68
C GLU A 47 29.41 -7.58 -15.83
N HIS A 48 28.09 -7.47 -15.97
CA HIS A 48 27.12 -8.21 -15.14
C HIS A 48 26.61 -9.50 -15.78
N TRP A 49 26.53 -9.54 -17.11
CA TRP A 49 25.83 -10.60 -17.86
C TRP A 49 26.72 -11.33 -18.89
N GLY A 50 28.02 -11.00 -18.95
CA GLY A 50 28.98 -11.63 -19.85
C GLY A 50 28.89 -11.11 -21.29
N GLU A 51 29.60 -11.78 -22.21
CA GLU A 51 29.51 -11.44 -23.63
C GLU A 51 28.18 -11.91 -24.24
N PRO A 52 27.58 -11.19 -25.21
CA PRO A 52 26.41 -11.64 -25.95
C PRO A 52 26.55 -13.10 -26.45
N PRO A 53 25.55 -13.96 -26.26
CA PRO A 53 24.17 -13.68 -25.83
C PRO A 53 23.94 -13.72 -24.31
N GLY A 54 24.99 -13.84 -23.50
CA GLY A 54 24.88 -14.23 -22.09
C GLY A 54 24.54 -15.71 -21.93
N GLU A 55 24.03 -16.07 -20.74
CA GLU A 55 23.70 -17.46 -20.39
C GLU A 55 22.21 -17.68 -20.09
N LEU A 56 21.43 -16.60 -19.94
CA LEU A 56 20.01 -16.68 -19.55
C LEU A 56 19.12 -17.03 -20.75
N TYR A 57 18.37 -18.14 -20.61
CA TYR A 57 17.40 -18.63 -21.59
C TYR A 57 18.00 -18.80 -22.99
N VAL A 58 19.23 -19.36 -23.07
CA VAL A 58 19.92 -19.61 -24.34
C VAL A 58 19.80 -21.08 -24.73
N ASP A 59 19.40 -21.34 -25.97
CA ASP A 59 19.44 -22.67 -26.59
C ASP A 59 20.57 -22.74 -27.63
N GLY A 60 21.28 -23.86 -27.68
CA GLY A 60 22.45 -24.07 -28.56
C GLY A 60 23.75 -23.47 -28.03
N ASP A 61 24.83 -23.67 -28.78
CA ASP A 61 26.18 -23.23 -28.43
C ASP A 61 26.89 -22.51 -29.60
N GLY A 62 27.99 -21.81 -29.28
CA GLY A 62 28.82 -21.12 -30.28
C GLY A 62 28.05 -20.10 -31.12
N GLU A 63 28.22 -20.16 -32.44
CA GLU A 63 27.57 -19.24 -33.38
C GLU A 63 26.10 -19.60 -33.68
N ASP A 64 25.67 -20.82 -33.31
CA ASP A 64 24.29 -21.30 -33.51
C ASP A 64 23.38 -21.00 -32.30
N ALA A 65 23.95 -20.41 -31.23
CA ALA A 65 23.21 -20.04 -30.02
C ALA A 65 22.07 -19.05 -30.32
N ALA A 66 20.95 -19.21 -29.63
CA ALA A 66 19.80 -18.33 -29.73
C ALA A 66 19.19 -18.04 -28.35
N ILE A 67 18.83 -16.78 -28.11
CA ILE A 67 18.06 -16.38 -26.93
C ILE A 67 16.60 -16.77 -27.17
N VAL A 68 16.00 -17.49 -26.22
CA VAL A 68 14.64 -18.01 -26.29
C VAL A 68 13.70 -17.10 -25.51
N LEU A 69 12.51 -16.84 -26.07
CA LEU A 69 11.51 -15.94 -25.49
C LEU A 69 10.16 -16.64 -25.25
N ALA A 70 9.64 -16.49 -24.03
CA ALA A 70 8.31 -16.93 -23.61
C ALA A 70 7.21 -16.12 -24.31
N ALA A 71 6.54 -16.68 -25.32
CA ALA A 71 5.52 -15.96 -26.06
C ALA A 71 4.41 -16.85 -26.62
N LEU A 72 3.17 -16.35 -26.57
CA LEU A 72 2.02 -16.90 -27.27
C LEU A 72 1.62 -15.99 -28.42
N ARG A 73 1.55 -16.52 -29.64
CA ARG A 73 1.18 -15.76 -30.84
C ARG A 73 -0.23 -16.11 -31.32
N PHE A 74 -1.05 -15.09 -31.51
CA PHE A 74 -2.42 -15.14 -32.02
C PHE A 74 -2.56 -14.22 -33.24
N GLY A 75 -2.10 -14.69 -34.40
CA GLY A 75 -2.05 -13.87 -35.63
C GLY A 75 -1.13 -12.65 -35.46
N ASN A 76 -1.73 -11.47 -35.38
CA ASN A 76 -1.05 -10.17 -35.21
C ASN A 76 -0.96 -9.72 -33.75
N VAL A 77 -1.34 -10.55 -32.79
CA VAL A 77 -1.20 -10.28 -31.35
C VAL A 77 -0.21 -11.27 -30.76
N VAL A 78 0.74 -10.76 -29.97
CA VAL A 78 1.62 -11.59 -29.14
C VAL A 78 1.39 -11.27 -27.68
N VAL A 79 1.30 -12.32 -26.85
CA VAL A 79 1.24 -12.21 -25.39
C VAL A 79 2.55 -12.77 -24.85
N MET A 80 3.28 -11.94 -24.13
CA MET A 80 4.62 -12.24 -23.61
C MET A 80 4.68 -11.88 -22.12
N ILE A 81 5.31 -12.73 -21.32
CA ILE A 81 5.65 -12.39 -19.93
C ILE A 81 6.88 -11.48 -19.99
N GLN A 82 6.81 -10.33 -19.32
CA GLN A 82 7.96 -9.43 -19.24
C GLN A 82 9.17 -10.19 -18.69
N PRO A 83 10.35 -10.08 -19.33
CA PRO A 83 11.56 -10.74 -18.84
C PRO A 83 11.90 -10.36 -17.40
N PRO A 84 12.51 -11.28 -16.62
CA PRO A 84 12.88 -11.01 -15.24
C PRO A 84 13.93 -9.91 -15.15
N ARG A 85 13.90 -9.18 -14.02
CA ARG A 85 14.77 -8.01 -13.78
C ARG A 85 16.25 -8.38 -13.63
N GLY A 86 16.57 -9.62 -13.22
CA GLY A 86 17.93 -10.13 -13.05
C GLY A 86 18.37 -10.38 -11.60
N PHE A 87 17.63 -9.91 -10.59
CA PHE A 87 18.07 -10.05 -9.19
C PHE A 87 17.98 -11.49 -8.65
N GLY A 88 17.05 -12.31 -9.18
CA GLY A 88 16.98 -13.74 -8.84
C GLY A 88 18.14 -14.52 -9.45
N GLU A 89 18.55 -14.15 -10.66
CA GLU A 89 19.65 -14.78 -11.40
C GLU A 89 21.03 -14.33 -10.90
N ASN A 90 21.12 -13.14 -10.29
CA ASN A 90 22.31 -12.65 -9.62
C ASN A 90 21.98 -12.14 -8.19
N PRO A 91 21.81 -13.03 -7.20
CA PRO A 91 21.50 -12.63 -5.82
C PRO A 91 22.60 -11.80 -5.15
N VAL A 92 23.85 -11.91 -5.61
CA VAL A 92 24.97 -11.09 -5.11
C VAL A 92 24.74 -9.61 -5.43
N ALA A 93 24.14 -9.29 -6.59
CA ALA A 93 23.80 -7.93 -6.96
C ALA A 93 22.80 -7.26 -5.99
N ILE A 94 22.00 -8.03 -5.25
CA ILE A 94 21.09 -7.49 -4.22
C ILE A 94 21.88 -6.78 -3.12
N TYR A 95 23.09 -7.27 -2.78
CA TYR A 95 23.94 -6.70 -1.74
C TYR A 95 24.83 -5.56 -2.22
N HIS A 96 24.95 -5.31 -3.53
CA HIS A 96 25.98 -4.40 -4.06
C HIS A 96 25.49 -3.45 -5.16
N ASP A 97 24.55 -3.87 -6.01
CA ASP A 97 24.29 -3.27 -7.30
C ASP A 97 22.79 -2.93 -7.49
N PRO A 98 22.25 -1.92 -6.79
CA PRO A 98 20.86 -1.47 -6.96
C PRO A 98 20.58 -0.96 -8.39
N ASP A 99 21.63 -0.60 -9.14
CA ASP A 99 21.62 -0.17 -10.53
C ASP A 99 22.00 -1.28 -11.53
N LEU A 100 21.81 -2.56 -11.17
CA LEU A 100 21.98 -3.73 -12.05
C LEU A 100 21.40 -3.47 -13.44
N PRO A 101 22.16 -3.49 -14.55
CA PRO A 101 21.61 -3.26 -15.90
C PRO A 101 20.64 -4.39 -16.33
N PRO A 102 19.78 -4.16 -17.34
CA PRO A 102 18.98 -5.24 -17.92
C PRO A 102 19.88 -6.35 -18.48
N SER A 103 19.40 -7.59 -18.43
CA SER A 103 20.12 -8.73 -19.01
C SER A 103 20.05 -8.74 -20.54
N HIS A 104 20.88 -9.58 -21.16
CA HIS A 104 20.84 -9.78 -22.60
C HIS A 104 19.47 -10.28 -23.09
N HIS A 105 18.87 -11.21 -22.34
CA HIS A 105 17.51 -11.71 -22.57
C HIS A 105 16.44 -10.60 -22.48
N TYR A 106 16.52 -9.72 -21.48
CA TYR A 106 15.60 -8.59 -21.35
C TYR A 106 15.65 -7.67 -22.58
N LEU A 107 16.85 -7.30 -23.03
CA LEU A 107 17.02 -6.49 -24.24
C LEU A 107 16.52 -7.21 -25.48
N ALA A 108 16.85 -8.50 -25.63
CA ALA A 108 16.47 -9.30 -26.78
C ALA A 108 14.95 -9.40 -26.93
N ALA A 109 14.20 -9.52 -25.83
CA ALA A 109 12.75 -9.60 -25.85
C ALA A 109 12.09 -8.36 -26.47
N TYR A 110 12.46 -7.16 -26.00
CA TYR A 110 11.88 -5.93 -26.54
C TYR A 110 12.36 -5.63 -27.95
N ARG A 111 13.61 -5.94 -28.28
CA ARG A 111 14.11 -5.81 -29.66
C ARG A 111 13.46 -6.79 -30.62
N TRP A 112 13.11 -7.98 -30.15
CA TRP A 112 12.32 -8.93 -30.93
C TRP A 112 10.90 -8.42 -31.18
N LEU A 113 10.25 -7.82 -30.17
CA LEU A 113 8.92 -7.20 -30.33
C LEU A 113 8.94 -6.09 -31.40
N ASP A 114 9.96 -5.24 -31.36
CA ASP A 114 10.16 -4.11 -32.29
C ASP A 114 10.54 -4.57 -33.71
N GLU A 115 11.64 -5.32 -33.85
CA GLU A 115 12.31 -5.53 -35.15
C GLU A 115 11.89 -6.82 -35.87
N GLU A 116 11.52 -7.89 -35.14
CA GLU A 116 11.17 -9.18 -35.75
C GLU A 116 9.67 -9.46 -35.78
N PHE A 117 8.98 -9.25 -34.64
CA PHE A 117 7.52 -9.30 -34.62
C PHE A 117 6.92 -8.10 -35.35
N GLY A 118 7.56 -6.94 -35.28
CA GLY A 118 7.08 -5.71 -35.91
C GLY A 118 5.88 -5.13 -35.18
N ALA A 119 5.94 -5.02 -33.86
CA ALA A 119 4.85 -4.47 -33.05
C ALA A 119 4.60 -3.00 -33.41
N ASP A 120 3.40 -2.68 -33.88
CA ASP A 120 2.98 -1.29 -34.07
C ASP A 120 2.78 -0.54 -32.74
N ALA A 121 2.49 -1.29 -31.67
CA ALA A 121 2.36 -0.79 -30.29
C ALA A 121 2.50 -1.93 -29.28
N ILE A 122 2.86 -1.59 -28.04
CA ILE A 122 2.90 -2.50 -26.89
C ILE A 122 1.82 -2.09 -25.88
N ILE A 123 1.08 -3.08 -25.37
CA ILE A 123 0.25 -2.89 -24.18
C ILE A 123 0.94 -3.54 -22.99
N HIS A 124 1.32 -2.73 -21.99
CA HIS A 124 1.66 -3.27 -20.67
C HIS A 124 0.40 -3.34 -19.81
N CYS A 125 0.08 -4.53 -19.29
CA CYS A 125 -1.15 -4.76 -18.54
C CYS A 125 -0.92 -4.68 -17.04
N GLY A 126 -1.41 -3.60 -16.42
CA GLY A 126 -1.51 -3.46 -14.96
C GLY A 126 -0.27 -2.89 -14.28
N LYS A 127 -0.52 -2.33 -13.08
CA LYS A 127 0.49 -1.78 -12.17
C LYS A 127 1.33 -2.91 -11.56
N HIS A 128 2.64 -2.96 -11.75
CA HIS A 128 3.41 -2.28 -12.79
C HIS A 128 4.51 -3.20 -13.33
N GLY A 129 5.05 -2.85 -14.50
CA GLY A 129 6.19 -3.52 -15.11
C GLY A 129 7.50 -3.05 -14.49
N THR A 130 8.61 -3.58 -14.99
CA THR A 130 9.98 -3.28 -14.53
C THR A 130 10.74 -2.34 -15.46
N LEU A 131 10.26 -2.12 -16.69
CA LEU A 131 10.97 -1.37 -17.74
C LEU A 131 11.21 0.08 -17.34
N GLU A 132 10.17 0.76 -16.89
CA GLU A 132 10.19 2.16 -16.47
C GLU A 132 10.99 2.39 -15.18
N TRP A 133 11.45 1.30 -14.53
CA TRP A 133 12.28 1.29 -13.33
C TRP A 133 13.72 0.84 -13.60
N LEU A 134 14.08 0.53 -14.86
CA LEU A 134 15.45 0.20 -15.22
C LEU A 134 16.42 1.38 -14.95
N PRO A 135 17.72 1.11 -14.75
CA PRO A 135 18.68 2.15 -14.39
C PRO A 135 18.83 3.24 -15.43
N GLY A 136 18.92 4.50 -14.99
CA GLY A 136 19.10 5.66 -15.87
C GLY A 136 18.60 6.96 -15.24
N LYS A 137 18.53 8.03 -16.04
CA LYS A 137 17.99 9.32 -15.58
C LYS A 137 16.54 9.17 -15.09
N GLY A 138 16.14 9.99 -14.11
CA GLY A 138 14.78 9.99 -13.55
C GLY A 138 13.70 10.47 -14.53
N LEU A 139 14.06 11.36 -15.46
CA LEU A 139 13.24 11.79 -16.59
C LEU A 139 14.13 12.40 -17.67
N GLY A 140 13.60 12.61 -18.88
CA GLY A 140 14.37 13.15 -20.01
C GLY A 140 15.52 12.19 -20.35
N LEU A 141 15.14 10.96 -20.72
CA LEU A 141 16.09 9.88 -20.92
C LEU A 141 17.09 10.20 -22.03
N ALA A 142 18.31 9.72 -21.84
CA ALA A 142 19.36 9.74 -22.84
C ALA A 142 19.49 8.34 -23.45
N ALA A 143 20.16 8.23 -24.60
CA ALA A 143 20.33 6.97 -25.32
C ALA A 143 21.00 5.84 -24.49
N ASP A 144 21.76 6.20 -23.44
CA ASP A 144 22.44 5.26 -22.55
C ASP A 144 21.62 4.90 -21.29
N CYS A 145 20.41 5.44 -21.16
CA CYS A 145 19.45 5.04 -20.14
C CYS A 145 18.78 3.73 -20.56
N ALA A 146 18.76 2.74 -19.68
CA ALA A 146 18.26 1.41 -20.01
C ALA A 146 16.79 1.39 -20.49
N PRO A 147 15.83 2.15 -19.92
CA PRO A 147 14.46 2.14 -20.45
C PRO A 147 14.37 2.58 -21.92
N ASP A 148 15.10 3.63 -22.30
CA ASP A 148 15.15 4.17 -23.67
C ASP A 148 15.82 3.16 -24.63
N ALA A 149 16.98 2.65 -24.23
CA ALA A 149 17.74 1.67 -25.00
C ALA A 149 17.02 0.32 -25.19
N VAL A 150 16.14 -0.06 -24.26
CA VAL A 150 15.37 -1.30 -24.36
C VAL A 150 14.10 -1.10 -25.17
N LEU A 151 13.34 -0.04 -24.89
CA LEU A 151 12.03 0.19 -25.50
C LEU A 151 12.10 0.72 -26.94
N GLY A 152 13.06 1.60 -27.23
CA GLY A 152 13.11 2.30 -28.51
C GLY A 152 11.89 3.19 -28.75
N ASP A 153 11.43 3.23 -30.00
CA ASP A 153 10.39 4.16 -30.44
C ASP A 153 8.97 3.58 -30.40
N VAL A 154 8.81 2.31 -30.00
CA VAL A 154 7.51 1.63 -30.03
C VAL A 154 6.54 2.31 -29.06
N PRO A 155 5.33 2.71 -29.51
CA PRO A 155 4.31 3.29 -28.64
C PRO A 155 3.89 2.32 -27.53
N VAL A 156 3.79 2.83 -26.30
CA VAL A 156 3.31 2.05 -25.15
C VAL A 156 1.97 2.58 -24.70
N VAL A 157 0.95 1.72 -24.72
CA VAL A 157 -0.36 1.97 -24.09
C VAL A 157 -0.40 1.20 -22.78
N TYR A 158 -0.82 1.86 -21.70
CA TYR A 158 -0.67 1.29 -20.37
C TYR A 158 -1.95 1.43 -19.52
N PRO A 159 -2.80 0.39 -19.48
CA PRO A 159 -3.82 0.23 -18.44
C PRO A 159 -3.23 0.33 -17.03
N PHE A 160 -3.61 1.35 -16.27
CA PHE A 160 -3.00 1.66 -14.97
C PHE A 160 -4.06 2.05 -13.93
N ILE A 161 -3.92 1.64 -12.67
CA ILE A 161 -4.93 1.95 -11.65
C ILE A 161 -4.97 3.46 -11.33
N VAL A 162 -6.17 4.04 -11.26
CA VAL A 162 -6.38 5.50 -11.11
C VAL A 162 -5.81 6.07 -9.79
N ASN A 163 -5.69 5.25 -8.75
CA ASN A 163 -5.22 5.67 -7.43
C ASN A 163 -3.71 5.47 -7.20
N ASP A 164 -2.93 4.96 -8.16
CA ASP A 164 -1.46 4.93 -8.08
C ASP A 164 -0.80 5.91 -9.07
N PRO A 165 -0.97 7.22 -8.85
CA PRO A 165 -0.46 8.23 -9.75
C PRO A 165 1.05 8.29 -9.85
N GLY A 166 1.77 7.87 -8.79
CA GLY A 166 3.22 7.97 -8.75
C GLY A 166 3.86 7.09 -9.81
N GLU A 167 3.53 5.80 -9.78
CA GLU A 167 4.12 4.82 -10.67
C GLU A 167 3.64 4.99 -12.11
N GLY A 168 2.36 5.30 -12.35
CA GLY A 168 1.91 5.62 -13.70
C GLY A 168 2.57 6.90 -14.23
N THR A 169 2.90 7.88 -13.38
CA THR A 169 3.73 9.03 -13.77
C THR A 169 5.16 8.62 -14.14
N GLN A 170 5.73 7.62 -13.47
CA GLN A 170 7.04 7.08 -13.82
C GLN A 170 7.03 6.45 -15.22
N ALA A 171 6.03 5.62 -15.52
CA ALA A 171 5.84 5.03 -16.84
C ALA A 171 5.69 6.12 -17.93
N LYS A 172 4.90 7.17 -17.68
CA LYS A 172 4.75 8.31 -18.60
C LYS A 172 6.07 9.03 -18.89
N ARG A 173 6.93 9.19 -17.88
CA ARG A 173 8.17 9.97 -17.98
C ARG A 173 9.37 9.18 -18.48
N ARG A 174 9.40 7.86 -18.26
CA ARG A 174 10.55 6.99 -18.52
C ARG A 174 10.28 5.89 -19.56
N ALA A 175 9.05 5.72 -20.01
CA ALA A 175 8.70 4.74 -21.04
C ALA A 175 7.69 5.30 -22.07
N HIS A 176 7.58 6.64 -22.14
CA HIS A 176 6.64 7.38 -23.01
C HIS A 176 5.22 6.80 -23.04
N ALA A 177 4.77 6.24 -21.92
CA ALA A 177 3.52 5.53 -21.84
C ALA A 177 2.32 6.48 -21.99
N THR A 178 1.39 6.09 -22.86
CA THR A 178 0.02 6.60 -22.87
C THR A 178 -0.77 5.77 -21.86
N VAL A 179 -0.91 6.31 -20.64
CA VAL A 179 -1.72 5.67 -19.62
C VAL A 179 -3.19 5.72 -20.04
N VAL A 180 -3.91 4.62 -19.80
CA VAL A 180 -5.37 4.58 -19.84
C VAL A 180 -5.80 4.09 -18.47
N ASP A 181 -6.21 5.00 -17.61
CA ASP A 181 -6.46 4.67 -16.22
C ASP A 181 -7.66 3.73 -16.08
N HIS A 182 -7.65 2.90 -15.04
CA HIS A 182 -8.75 1.99 -14.74
C HIS A 182 -9.23 2.12 -13.30
N LEU A 183 -10.47 1.69 -13.07
CA LEU A 183 -11.13 1.80 -11.78
C LEU A 183 -10.40 0.99 -10.71
N VAL A 184 -10.53 1.45 -9.48
CA VAL A 184 -10.15 0.68 -8.29
C VAL A 184 -11.03 -0.58 -8.17
N PRO A 185 -10.57 -1.61 -7.44
CA PRO A 185 -11.40 -2.77 -7.17
C PRO A 185 -12.73 -2.41 -6.48
N PRO A 186 -13.78 -3.23 -6.63
CA PRO A 186 -14.99 -3.05 -5.84
C PRO A 186 -14.65 -3.07 -4.35
N MET A 187 -15.21 -2.13 -3.59
CA MET A 187 -14.99 -1.99 -2.15
C MET A 187 -16.23 -2.43 -1.39
N ALA A 188 -16.05 -2.98 -0.19
CA ALA A 188 -17.14 -3.26 0.74
C ALA A 188 -16.66 -3.12 2.19
N ARG A 189 -17.62 -3.00 3.11
CA ARG A 189 -17.36 -3.10 4.55
C ARG A 189 -16.88 -4.51 4.90
N ALA A 190 -15.92 -4.63 5.80
CA ALA A 190 -15.34 -5.92 6.20
C ALA A 190 -16.36 -6.84 6.87
N GLU A 191 -17.26 -6.26 7.68
CA GLU A 191 -18.23 -6.97 8.53
C GLU A 191 -17.56 -7.89 9.58
N THR A 192 -18.33 -8.35 10.55
CA THR A 192 -17.91 -9.38 11.50
C THR A 192 -18.24 -10.78 10.98
N TYR A 193 -17.48 -11.78 11.45
CA TYR A 193 -17.66 -13.18 11.07
C TYR A 193 -17.17 -14.11 12.19
N GLY A 194 -17.52 -15.39 12.09
CA GLY A 194 -17.01 -16.42 12.99
C GLY A 194 -17.20 -16.06 14.47
N ASP A 195 -16.11 -16.12 15.23
CA ASP A 195 -16.12 -15.81 16.66
C ASP A 195 -16.27 -14.31 16.97
N LEU A 196 -15.87 -13.41 16.06
CA LEU A 196 -16.09 -11.96 16.25
C LEU A 196 -17.59 -11.63 16.23
N ALA A 197 -18.35 -12.23 15.31
CA ALA A 197 -19.81 -12.04 15.26
C ALA A 197 -20.53 -12.66 16.48
N LYS A 198 -20.04 -13.80 16.99
CA LYS A 198 -20.54 -14.36 18.25
C LYS A 198 -20.20 -13.48 19.44
N LEU A 199 -19.04 -12.82 19.42
CA LEU A 199 -18.63 -11.91 20.48
C LEU A 199 -19.53 -10.68 20.52
N GLU A 200 -19.85 -10.06 19.38
CA GLU A 200 -20.84 -8.98 19.31
C GLU A 200 -22.18 -9.40 19.96
N GLN A 201 -22.70 -10.58 19.61
CA GLN A 201 -23.94 -11.10 20.21
C GLN A 201 -23.85 -11.27 21.73
N LEU A 202 -22.69 -11.68 22.24
CA LEU A 202 -22.47 -11.81 23.68
C LEU A 202 -22.32 -10.45 24.37
N LEU A 203 -21.77 -9.42 23.70
CA LEU A 203 -21.74 -8.05 24.22
C LEU A 203 -23.16 -7.48 24.34
N ASP A 204 -24.03 -7.75 23.36
CA ASP A 204 -25.45 -7.38 23.42
C ASP A 204 -26.20 -8.10 24.54
N GLU A 205 -25.95 -9.41 24.70
CA GLU A 205 -26.49 -10.19 25.81
C GLU A 205 -26.00 -9.65 27.15
N TYR A 206 -24.72 -9.27 27.25
CA TYR A 206 -24.14 -8.68 28.45
C TYR A 206 -24.88 -7.40 28.86
N ALA A 207 -25.10 -6.47 27.92
CA ALA A 207 -25.84 -5.24 28.16
C ALA A 207 -27.28 -5.53 28.64
N THR A 208 -27.95 -6.52 28.03
CA THR A 208 -29.30 -6.95 28.41
C THR A 208 -29.34 -7.57 29.80
N VAL A 209 -28.42 -8.47 30.11
CA VAL A 209 -28.31 -9.14 31.41
C VAL A 209 -27.95 -8.15 32.51
N GLN A 210 -27.08 -7.17 32.22
CA GLN A 210 -26.74 -6.08 33.15
C GLN A 210 -27.98 -5.28 33.56
N ALA A 211 -28.92 -5.05 32.65
CA ALA A 211 -30.15 -4.31 32.93
C ALA A 211 -31.24 -5.15 33.61
N LEU A 212 -31.35 -6.44 33.27
CA LEU A 212 -32.51 -7.27 33.65
C LEU A 212 -32.24 -8.33 34.73
N ASP A 213 -31.04 -8.92 34.77
CA ASP A 213 -30.70 -10.01 35.69
C ASP A 213 -29.19 -10.00 36.07
N PRO A 214 -28.73 -9.02 36.88
CA PRO A 214 -27.31 -8.86 37.20
C PRO A 214 -26.66 -10.09 37.86
N ALA A 215 -27.46 -10.97 38.49
CA ALA A 215 -26.97 -12.19 39.13
C ALA A 215 -26.35 -13.19 38.12
N LYS A 216 -26.64 -13.06 36.83
CA LYS A 216 -26.08 -13.88 35.76
C LYS A 216 -24.81 -13.32 35.12
N LEU A 217 -24.43 -12.07 35.42
CA LEU A 217 -23.27 -11.42 34.81
C LEU A 217 -21.99 -12.26 34.90
N PRO A 218 -21.63 -12.90 36.04
CA PRO A 218 -20.41 -13.70 36.10
C PRO A 218 -20.34 -14.83 35.07
N ALA A 219 -21.48 -15.44 34.74
CA ALA A 219 -21.55 -16.50 33.74
C ALA A 219 -21.37 -15.96 32.31
N VAL A 220 -21.90 -14.77 32.01
CA VAL A 220 -21.73 -14.11 30.71
C VAL A 220 -20.29 -13.62 30.54
N ARG A 221 -19.69 -13.02 31.59
CA ARG A 221 -18.27 -12.61 31.58
C ARG A 221 -17.34 -13.77 31.26
N ALA A 222 -17.55 -14.92 31.90
CA ALA A 222 -16.77 -16.13 31.63
C ALA A 222 -16.92 -16.62 30.18
N GLN A 223 -18.12 -16.53 29.60
CA GLN A 223 -18.34 -16.88 28.19
C GLN A 223 -17.63 -15.91 27.23
N ILE A 224 -17.75 -14.61 27.47
CA ILE A 224 -17.06 -13.57 26.69
C ILE A 224 -15.55 -13.79 26.73
N TRP A 225 -14.99 -13.98 27.93
CA TRP A 225 -13.55 -14.23 28.10
C TRP A 225 -13.09 -15.51 27.39
N THR A 226 -13.86 -16.60 27.52
CA THR A 226 -13.56 -17.86 26.82
C THR A 226 -13.51 -17.65 25.31
N LEU A 227 -14.43 -16.84 24.76
CA LEU A 227 -14.47 -16.54 23.33
C LEU A 227 -13.30 -15.63 22.90
N ILE A 228 -12.96 -14.62 23.71
CA ILE A 228 -11.78 -13.75 23.49
C ILE A 228 -10.48 -14.58 23.45
N GLN A 229 -10.33 -15.56 24.35
CA GLN A 229 -9.19 -16.47 24.34
C GLN A 229 -9.20 -17.39 23.11
N ALA A 230 -10.34 -17.99 22.78
CA ALA A 230 -10.47 -18.88 21.62
C ALA A 230 -10.19 -18.14 20.30
N ALA A 231 -10.66 -16.91 20.16
CA ALA A 231 -10.45 -16.05 18.99
C ALA A 231 -9.07 -15.38 18.95
N GLN A 232 -8.24 -15.58 19.99
CA GLN A 232 -6.94 -14.94 20.17
C GLN A 232 -7.01 -13.41 20.32
N LEU A 233 -8.19 -12.84 20.62
CA LEU A 233 -8.41 -11.39 20.73
C LEU A 233 -7.70 -10.76 21.94
N HIS A 234 -7.33 -11.57 22.92
CA HIS A 234 -6.54 -11.14 24.07
C HIS A 234 -5.15 -10.60 23.66
N HIS A 235 -4.59 -11.06 22.53
CA HIS A 235 -3.37 -10.52 21.94
C HIS A 235 -3.60 -9.10 21.37
N ASP A 236 -4.68 -8.92 20.61
CA ASP A 236 -5.07 -7.63 20.03
C ASP A 236 -5.36 -6.56 21.09
N LEU A 237 -5.96 -6.98 22.20
CA LEU A 237 -6.39 -6.13 23.31
C LEU A 237 -5.32 -5.98 24.41
N HIS A 238 -4.14 -6.60 24.22
CA HIS A 238 -3.04 -6.61 25.18
C HIS A 238 -3.46 -6.97 26.61
N THR A 239 -4.34 -7.99 26.75
CA THR A 239 -4.95 -8.39 28.02
C THR A 239 -4.73 -9.88 28.24
N GLU A 240 -3.70 -10.29 28.99
CA GLU A 240 -3.33 -11.71 29.13
C GLU A 240 -4.29 -12.52 30.02
N GLU A 241 -4.83 -11.89 31.06
CA GLU A 241 -5.72 -12.51 32.04
C GLU A 241 -7.08 -11.83 32.05
N MET A 242 -8.12 -12.56 32.47
CA MET A 242 -9.46 -11.99 32.58
C MET A 242 -9.44 -10.82 33.58
N PRO A 243 -9.90 -9.62 33.19
CA PRO A 243 -9.97 -8.48 34.09
C PRO A 243 -10.82 -8.77 35.33
N ALA A 244 -10.53 -8.05 36.41
CA ALA A 244 -11.33 -8.12 37.63
C ALA A 244 -12.78 -7.68 37.38
N GLU A 245 -13.70 -8.08 38.26
CA GLU A 245 -15.13 -7.77 38.09
C GLU A 245 -15.40 -6.26 37.96
N GLU A 246 -14.66 -5.43 38.69
CA GLU A 246 -14.81 -3.98 38.66
C GLU A 246 -14.29 -3.33 37.36
N GLU A 247 -13.38 -4.00 36.65
CA GLU A 247 -12.70 -3.48 35.45
C GLU A 247 -13.28 -4.10 34.16
N PHE A 248 -14.04 -5.19 34.28
CA PHE A 248 -14.56 -5.94 33.14
C PHE A 248 -15.49 -5.10 32.25
N ASP A 249 -16.30 -4.21 32.85
CA ASP A 249 -17.18 -3.33 32.08
C ASP A 249 -16.38 -2.39 31.17
N ASP A 250 -15.31 -1.78 31.68
CA ASP A 250 -14.43 -0.89 30.91
C ASP A 250 -13.66 -1.67 29.84
N PHE A 251 -13.24 -2.90 30.16
CA PHE A 251 -12.65 -3.80 29.18
C PHE A 251 -13.61 -4.13 28.03
N LEU A 252 -14.90 -4.36 28.30
CA LEU A 252 -15.89 -4.59 27.25
C LEU A 252 -16.08 -3.38 26.34
N LEU A 253 -15.97 -2.15 26.87
CA LEU A 253 -15.98 -0.94 26.03
C LEU A 253 -14.78 -0.94 25.08
N HIS A 254 -13.60 -1.37 25.55
CA HIS A 254 -12.43 -1.50 24.69
C HIS A 254 -12.62 -2.57 23.60
N VAL A 255 -13.18 -3.73 23.96
CA VAL A 255 -13.51 -4.82 23.03
C VAL A 255 -14.49 -4.33 21.96
N ASP A 256 -15.58 -3.67 22.35
CA ASP A 256 -16.60 -3.14 21.44
C ASP A 256 -15.99 -2.11 20.48
N GLY A 257 -15.15 -1.22 21.00
CA GLY A 257 -14.40 -0.27 20.20
C GLY A 257 -13.53 -0.94 19.12
N TYR A 258 -12.80 -2.00 19.50
CA TYR A 258 -11.96 -2.76 18.58
C TYR A 258 -12.79 -3.48 17.50
N LEU A 259 -13.88 -4.15 17.89
CA LEU A 259 -14.76 -4.85 16.94
C LEU A 259 -15.37 -3.88 15.93
N CYS A 260 -15.80 -2.69 16.38
CA CYS A 260 -16.30 -1.64 15.50
C CYS A 260 -15.25 -1.23 14.45
N GLU A 261 -13.99 -1.05 14.85
CA GLU A 261 -12.93 -0.65 13.92
C GLU A 261 -12.58 -1.73 12.88
N VAL A 262 -12.62 -3.00 13.27
CA VAL A 262 -12.39 -4.16 12.38
C VAL A 262 -13.58 -4.34 11.43
N LYS A 263 -14.80 -4.22 11.95
CA LYS A 263 -16.04 -4.35 11.18
C LYS A 263 -16.20 -3.25 10.15
N ASP A 264 -15.98 -1.99 10.55
CA ASP A 264 -16.31 -0.83 9.72
C ASP A 264 -15.29 -0.54 8.61
N VAL A 265 -14.10 -1.15 8.63
CA VAL A 265 -13.09 -0.86 7.62
C VAL A 265 -13.55 -1.28 6.22
N GLN A 266 -13.16 -0.47 5.23
CA GLN A 266 -13.38 -0.79 3.82
C GLN A 266 -12.26 -1.70 3.32
N ILE A 267 -12.65 -2.83 2.72
CA ILE A 267 -11.75 -3.80 2.09
C ILE A 267 -12.16 -4.02 0.63
N ARG A 268 -11.27 -4.61 -0.15
CA ARG A 268 -11.59 -5.03 -1.52
C ARG A 268 -12.57 -6.22 -1.50
N ASP A 269 -13.66 -6.13 -2.27
CA ASP A 269 -14.63 -7.20 -2.52
C ASP A 269 -14.48 -7.76 -3.94
N GLY A 270 -13.23 -7.99 -4.34
CA GLY A 270 -12.88 -8.58 -5.63
C GLY A 270 -11.74 -7.83 -6.30
N LEU A 271 -11.58 -8.07 -7.60
CA LEU A 271 -10.61 -7.40 -8.45
C LEU A 271 -11.34 -6.68 -9.59
N HIS A 272 -10.75 -5.58 -10.05
CA HIS A 272 -11.25 -4.88 -11.24
C HIS A 272 -11.04 -5.73 -12.50
N VAL A 273 -11.98 -5.65 -13.44
CA VAL A 273 -11.86 -6.20 -14.78
C VAL A 273 -11.96 -5.03 -15.76
N LEU A 274 -10.93 -4.82 -16.58
CA LEU A 274 -10.83 -3.66 -17.47
C LEU A 274 -12.10 -3.52 -18.34
N GLY A 275 -12.70 -2.33 -18.35
CA GLY A 275 -13.93 -2.02 -19.09
C GLY A 275 -15.22 -2.49 -18.41
N GLN A 276 -15.16 -3.18 -17.27
CA GLN A 276 -16.34 -3.66 -16.55
C GLN A 276 -16.72 -2.71 -15.42
N ALA A 277 -17.77 -1.92 -15.64
CA ALA A 277 -18.34 -1.07 -14.59
C ALA A 277 -18.99 -1.93 -13.48
N PRO A 278 -18.87 -1.54 -12.19
CA PRO A 278 -19.58 -2.20 -11.11
C PRO A 278 -21.10 -2.04 -11.26
N THR A 279 -21.86 -3.06 -10.89
CA THR A 279 -23.33 -3.07 -10.96
C THR A 279 -23.94 -3.69 -9.69
N GLY A 280 -25.22 -3.40 -9.43
CA GLY A 280 -25.95 -3.97 -8.29
C GLY A 280 -25.24 -3.68 -6.96
N GLU A 281 -25.10 -4.71 -6.14
CA GLU A 281 -24.48 -4.60 -4.82
C GLU A 281 -23.04 -4.07 -4.87
N GLN A 282 -22.23 -4.46 -5.86
CA GLN A 282 -20.85 -3.94 -5.98
C GLN A 282 -20.81 -2.44 -6.23
N ARG A 283 -21.75 -1.91 -7.03
CA ARG A 283 -21.87 -0.46 -7.27
C ARG A 283 -22.35 0.24 -6.02
N ALA A 284 -23.39 -0.28 -5.37
CA ALA A 284 -23.92 0.27 -4.13
C ALA A 284 -22.83 0.36 -3.04
N ASN A 285 -22.06 -0.70 -2.83
CA ASN A 285 -20.97 -0.72 -1.85
C ASN A 285 -19.85 0.27 -2.21
N LEU A 286 -19.45 0.36 -3.49
CA LEU A 286 -18.46 1.34 -3.92
C LEU A 286 -18.96 2.78 -3.75
N VAL A 287 -20.24 3.05 -4.04
CA VAL A 287 -20.83 4.37 -3.80
C VAL A 287 -20.85 4.70 -2.31
N LEU A 288 -21.22 3.75 -1.44
CA LEU A 288 -21.15 3.94 0.01
C LEU A 288 -19.72 4.27 0.47
N ALA A 289 -18.71 3.55 -0.03
CA ALA A 289 -17.31 3.81 0.28
C ALA A 289 -16.88 5.22 -0.13
N VAL A 290 -17.26 5.67 -1.34
CA VAL A 290 -16.97 7.02 -1.85
C VAL A 290 -17.68 8.10 -1.03
N LEU A 291 -18.95 7.89 -0.68
CA LEU A 291 -19.77 8.86 0.05
C LEU A 291 -19.47 8.89 1.55
N ARG A 292 -18.63 8.00 2.08
CA ARG A 292 -18.22 8.02 3.48
C ARG A 292 -17.31 9.22 3.77
N ALA A 293 -16.44 9.59 2.84
CA ALA A 293 -15.55 10.73 2.99
C ALA A 293 -16.26 12.08 2.74
N SER A 294 -15.75 13.13 3.37
CA SER A 294 -16.09 14.51 3.02
C SER A 294 -15.59 14.84 1.60
N GLN A 295 -16.47 15.41 0.76
CA GLN A 295 -16.19 15.57 -0.67
C GLN A 295 -15.45 16.87 -0.98
N VAL A 296 -14.37 16.77 -1.76
CA VAL A 296 -13.69 17.92 -2.37
C VAL A 296 -14.23 18.09 -3.79
N TRP A 297 -15.10 19.08 -4.00
CA TRP A 297 -15.79 19.28 -5.27
C TRP A 297 -15.85 20.74 -5.70
N GLY A 298 -15.69 21.01 -6.99
CA GLY A 298 -15.74 22.37 -7.54
C GLY A 298 -14.71 23.33 -6.93
N GLY A 299 -13.56 22.81 -6.49
CA GLY A 299 -12.50 23.58 -5.82
C GLY A 299 -12.82 23.99 -4.38
N ARG A 300 -13.87 23.42 -3.77
CA ARG A 300 -14.26 23.63 -2.37
C ARG A 300 -14.04 22.34 -1.58
N HIS A 301 -13.35 22.47 -0.44
CA HIS A 301 -13.26 21.41 0.57
C HIS A 301 -14.58 21.32 1.34
N GLY A 302 -14.98 20.10 1.73
CA GLY A 302 -16.23 19.87 2.43
C GLY A 302 -17.46 20.38 1.67
N ALA A 303 -17.43 20.32 0.33
CA ALA A 303 -18.55 20.76 -0.51
C ALA A 303 -19.83 19.99 -0.17
N PHE A 304 -19.64 18.69 0.10
CA PHE A 304 -20.65 17.80 0.65
C PHE A 304 -20.02 17.05 1.84
N PRO A 305 -20.73 16.91 2.97
CA PRO A 305 -20.27 16.05 4.06
C PRO A 305 -20.29 14.57 3.62
N GLY A 306 -19.66 13.70 4.40
CA GLY A 306 -19.91 12.27 4.30
C GLY A 306 -21.38 11.94 4.57
N LEU A 307 -21.91 10.88 3.94
CA LEU A 307 -23.30 10.46 4.08
C LEU A 307 -23.64 10.10 5.54
N ARG A 308 -22.76 9.33 6.20
CA ARG A 308 -22.91 9.00 7.62
C ARG A 308 -22.81 10.23 8.51
N SER A 309 -21.87 11.12 8.25
CA SER A 309 -21.77 12.40 8.97
C SER A 309 -23.04 13.24 8.84
N ALA A 310 -23.68 13.26 7.66
CA ALA A 310 -24.95 13.95 7.46
C ALA A 310 -26.09 13.31 8.27
N LEU A 311 -26.14 11.98 8.32
CA LEU A 311 -27.10 11.22 9.14
C LEU A 311 -26.87 11.45 10.64
N ALA A 312 -25.62 11.39 11.10
CA ALA A 312 -25.24 11.62 12.50
C ALA A 312 -25.73 13.00 12.96
N ARG A 313 -25.43 14.07 12.20
CA ARG A 313 -25.88 15.42 12.52
C ARG A 313 -27.40 15.55 12.55
N HIS A 314 -28.12 14.84 11.67
CA HIS A 314 -29.58 14.86 11.64
C HIS A 314 -30.21 14.30 12.92
N VAL A 315 -29.58 13.31 13.54
CA VAL A 315 -30.02 12.73 14.82
C VAL A 315 -29.38 13.39 16.04
N GLY A 316 -28.53 14.41 15.86
CA GLY A 316 -27.89 15.16 16.94
C GLY A 316 -26.60 14.52 17.46
N LEU A 317 -25.93 13.69 16.67
CA LEU A 317 -24.64 13.07 16.94
C LEU A 317 -23.53 13.65 16.04
N ASP A 318 -22.28 13.42 16.41
CA ASP A 318 -21.10 13.74 15.60
C ASP A 318 -20.31 12.46 15.29
N GLU A 319 -20.20 12.11 14.00
CA GLU A 319 -19.53 10.86 13.58
C GLU A 319 -18.06 10.82 14.01
N GLN A 320 -17.36 11.95 14.04
CA GLN A 320 -15.94 11.97 14.42
C GLN A 320 -15.79 11.71 15.92
N GLU A 321 -16.68 12.24 16.76
CA GLU A 321 -16.71 11.92 18.19
C GLU A 321 -17.04 10.45 18.44
N LEU A 322 -18.02 9.90 17.72
CA LEU A 322 -18.37 8.47 17.82
C LEU A 322 -17.17 7.59 17.47
N LEU A 323 -16.52 7.86 16.35
CA LEU A 323 -15.42 7.05 15.90
C LEU A 323 -14.16 7.25 16.76
N ARG A 324 -13.96 8.42 17.40
CA ARG A 324 -12.78 8.68 18.26
C ARG A 324 -12.77 7.76 19.49
N ALA A 325 -13.94 7.39 19.99
CA ALA A 325 -14.08 6.47 21.10
C ALA A 325 -15.29 5.54 20.85
N PRO A 326 -15.20 4.56 19.93
CA PRO A 326 -16.36 3.76 19.53
C PRO A 326 -16.90 2.92 20.70
N GLY A 327 -16.04 2.52 21.63
CA GLY A 327 -16.46 1.85 22.86
C GLY A 327 -17.20 2.73 23.87
N ALA A 328 -17.23 4.06 23.71
CA ALA A 328 -17.82 4.94 24.72
C ALA A 328 -19.34 4.72 24.83
N ARG A 329 -19.84 4.60 26.07
CA ARG A 329 -21.29 4.59 26.33
C ARG A 329 -21.88 5.97 26.00
N ILE A 330 -22.95 5.99 25.21
CA ILE A 330 -23.64 7.22 24.83
C ILE A 330 -25.15 7.05 24.95
N ALA A 331 -25.86 8.17 25.10
CA ALA A 331 -27.31 8.18 24.96
C ALA A 331 -27.67 8.22 23.47
N VAL A 332 -27.84 7.05 22.87
CA VAL A 332 -28.27 6.96 21.46
C VAL A 332 -29.67 7.58 21.32
N PRO A 333 -29.87 8.56 20.42
CA PRO A 333 -31.15 9.25 20.28
C PRO A 333 -32.29 8.30 19.91
N GLU A 334 -33.46 8.45 20.54
CA GLU A 334 -34.68 7.68 20.22
C GLU A 334 -35.06 7.78 18.73
N ARG A 335 -34.72 8.91 18.09
CA ARG A 335 -34.92 9.07 16.65
C ARG A 335 -34.12 8.05 15.84
N LEU A 336 -32.88 7.74 16.23
CA LEU A 336 -32.04 6.79 15.51
C LEU A 336 -32.56 5.36 15.68
N THR A 337 -32.89 4.97 16.91
CA THR A 337 -33.43 3.62 17.21
C THR A 337 -34.85 3.40 16.70
N ALA A 338 -35.60 4.46 16.40
CA ALA A 338 -36.89 4.35 15.70
C ALA A 338 -36.75 4.15 14.18
N LEU A 339 -35.57 4.43 13.61
CA LEU A 339 -35.30 4.33 12.17
C LEU A 339 -34.53 3.06 11.80
N ALA A 340 -33.68 2.56 12.68
CA ALA A 340 -32.90 1.35 12.46
C ALA A 340 -32.95 0.45 13.71
N ASP A 341 -33.13 -0.85 13.47
CA ASP A 341 -33.12 -1.87 14.51
C ASP A 341 -31.69 -2.28 14.85
N GLY A 342 -31.35 -2.34 16.14
CA GLY A 342 -30.06 -2.83 16.61
C GLY A 342 -29.76 -2.40 18.05
N PRO A 343 -28.60 -2.82 18.59
CA PRO A 343 -28.05 -2.28 19.83
C PRO A 343 -27.91 -0.75 19.76
N ALA A 344 -27.93 -0.08 20.93
CA ALA A 344 -27.99 1.38 21.02
C ALA A 344 -27.41 1.92 22.34
N CYS A 345 -26.35 1.29 22.82
CA CYS A 345 -25.71 1.57 24.10
C CYS A 345 -24.38 2.33 23.94
N THR A 346 -23.64 2.05 22.87
CA THR A 346 -22.28 2.58 22.64
C THR A 346 -22.21 3.47 21.40
N ALA A 347 -21.07 4.13 21.21
CA ALA A 347 -20.80 4.90 20.00
C ALA A 347 -20.66 3.98 18.78
N ALA A 348 -20.12 2.76 18.93
CA ALA A 348 -20.07 1.73 17.91
C ALA A 348 -21.46 1.32 17.44
N ASP A 349 -22.38 1.09 18.39
CA ASP A 349 -23.78 0.80 18.08
C ASP A 349 -24.41 1.90 17.23
N ALA A 350 -24.21 3.16 17.60
CA ALA A 350 -24.71 4.29 16.83
C ALA A 350 -24.10 4.34 15.41
N VAL A 351 -22.82 4.02 15.25
CA VAL A 351 -22.16 3.93 13.94
C VAL A 351 -22.79 2.84 13.08
N ASP A 352 -23.09 1.66 13.65
CA ASP A 352 -23.74 0.57 12.93
C ASP A 352 -25.16 0.93 12.48
N LEU A 353 -25.96 1.56 13.35
CA LEU A 353 -27.29 2.05 12.99
C LEU A 353 -27.22 3.10 11.87
N LEU A 354 -26.24 4.02 11.92
CA LEU A 354 -26.04 5.03 10.88
C LEU A 354 -25.58 4.42 9.54
N GLU A 355 -24.70 3.42 9.57
CA GLU A 355 -24.29 2.68 8.37
C GLU A 355 -25.46 1.89 7.76
N ALA A 356 -26.31 1.27 8.58
CA ALA A 356 -27.51 0.58 8.11
C ALA A 356 -28.44 1.54 7.35
N LEU A 357 -28.71 2.74 7.92
CA LEU A 357 -29.50 3.76 7.24
C LEU A 357 -28.85 4.26 5.95
N ALA A 358 -27.53 4.49 5.96
CA ALA A 358 -26.79 4.90 4.77
C ALA A 358 -26.92 3.84 3.66
N ARG A 359 -26.77 2.56 4.01
CA ARG A 359 -26.91 1.42 3.11
C ARG A 359 -28.31 1.33 2.53
N GLU A 360 -29.36 1.46 3.35
CA GLU A 360 -30.75 1.43 2.87
C GLU A 360 -31.07 2.57 1.90
N LEU A 361 -30.55 3.77 2.15
CA LEU A 361 -30.69 4.91 1.24
C LEU A 361 -30.03 4.63 -0.12
N VAL A 362 -28.80 4.13 -0.11
CA VAL A 362 -28.05 3.83 -1.34
C VAL A 362 -28.67 2.67 -2.11
N LEU A 363 -29.05 1.58 -1.44
CA LEU A 363 -29.75 0.46 -2.08
C LEU A 363 -31.11 0.91 -2.63
N GLY A 364 -31.83 1.76 -1.91
CA GLY A 364 -33.09 2.33 -2.38
C GLY A 364 -32.95 3.15 -3.67
N LEU A 365 -31.81 3.82 -3.87
CA LEU A 365 -31.51 4.51 -5.12
C LEU A 365 -30.98 3.58 -6.20
N GLU A 366 -30.18 2.56 -5.85
CA GLU A 366 -29.77 1.50 -6.78
C GLU A 366 -31.00 0.82 -7.40
N ASP A 367 -32.00 0.45 -6.60
CA ASP A 367 -33.29 -0.12 -7.04
C ASP A 367 -34.12 0.84 -7.90
N ALA A 368 -33.89 2.15 -7.74
CA ALA A 368 -34.55 3.21 -8.49
C ALA A 368 -33.73 3.69 -9.70
N ASP A 369 -32.73 2.90 -10.12
CA ASP A 369 -31.79 3.23 -11.21
C ASP A 369 -31.13 4.61 -11.06
N TRP A 370 -30.85 5.00 -9.81
CA TRP A 370 -30.28 6.29 -9.43
C TRP A 370 -31.05 7.50 -9.97
N ASN A 371 -32.37 7.38 -10.14
CA ASN A 371 -33.21 8.48 -10.61
C ASN A 371 -33.31 9.58 -9.53
N PRO A 372 -32.80 10.82 -9.79
CA PRO A 372 -32.84 11.90 -8.79
C PRO A 372 -34.26 12.26 -8.33
N ALA A 373 -35.27 12.08 -9.18
CA ALA A 373 -36.66 12.33 -8.83
C ALA A 373 -37.22 11.38 -7.75
N LYS A 374 -36.53 10.27 -7.47
CA LYS A 374 -36.89 9.27 -6.46
C LYS A 374 -36.23 9.53 -5.10
N ILE A 375 -35.27 10.45 -5.01
CA ILE A 375 -34.59 10.78 -3.75
C ILE A 375 -35.57 11.18 -2.65
N PRO A 376 -36.58 12.06 -2.88
CA PRO A 376 -37.54 12.40 -1.84
C PRO A 376 -38.34 11.19 -1.35
N GLU A 377 -38.73 10.28 -2.25
CA GLU A 377 -39.46 9.06 -1.91
C GLU A 377 -38.60 8.12 -1.05
N VAL A 378 -37.33 7.92 -1.44
CA VAL A 378 -36.38 7.06 -0.72
C VAL A 378 -36.05 7.64 0.65
N CYS A 379 -35.76 8.93 0.75
CA CYS A 379 -35.52 9.60 2.03
C CYS A 379 -36.75 9.53 2.94
N ALA A 380 -37.96 9.77 2.43
CA ALA A 380 -39.17 9.67 3.23
C ALA A 380 -39.42 8.23 3.72
N ARG A 381 -39.07 7.23 2.91
CA ARG A 381 -39.20 5.82 3.28
C ARG A 381 -38.24 5.41 4.38
N VAL A 382 -36.96 5.79 4.28
CA VAL A 382 -35.90 5.34 5.20
C VAL A 382 -35.80 6.22 6.44
N LEU A 383 -35.97 7.54 6.31
CA LEU A 383 -35.79 8.50 7.40
C LEU A 383 -37.12 9.03 7.98
N GLY A 384 -38.26 8.66 7.38
CA GLY A 384 -39.58 9.19 7.75
C GLY A 384 -39.83 10.65 7.36
N GLU A 385 -38.79 11.38 6.94
CA GLU A 385 -38.85 12.80 6.60
C GLU A 385 -37.82 13.18 5.52
N GLN A 386 -37.87 14.45 5.06
CA GLN A 386 -36.85 15.00 4.18
C GLN A 386 -35.71 15.57 5.01
N VAL A 387 -34.49 15.11 4.75
CA VAL A 387 -33.27 15.61 5.39
C VAL A 387 -32.42 16.30 4.31
N PRO A 388 -32.40 17.64 4.25
CA PRO A 388 -31.81 18.37 3.12
C PRO A 388 -30.34 18.02 2.84
N ASP A 389 -29.51 17.84 3.86
CA ASP A 389 -28.11 17.49 3.67
C ASP A 389 -27.92 16.07 3.12
N VAL A 390 -28.70 15.10 3.61
CA VAL A 390 -28.69 13.73 3.09
C VAL A 390 -29.17 13.71 1.64
N ALA A 391 -30.30 14.35 1.35
CA ALA A 391 -30.83 14.46 -0.01
C ALA A 391 -29.80 15.08 -0.96
N ARG A 392 -29.10 16.13 -0.54
CA ARG A 392 -28.05 16.80 -1.32
C ARG A 392 -26.84 15.88 -1.61
N VAL A 393 -26.43 15.05 -0.65
CA VAL A 393 -25.36 14.05 -0.86
C VAL A 393 -25.82 12.97 -1.86
N LEU A 394 -27.06 12.51 -1.75
CA LEU A 394 -27.64 11.52 -2.67
C LEU A 394 -27.85 12.09 -4.08
N GLU A 395 -28.24 13.36 -4.20
CA GLU A 395 -28.32 14.08 -5.47
C GLU A 395 -26.94 14.17 -6.14
N PHE A 396 -25.90 14.48 -5.37
CA PHE A 396 -24.52 14.46 -5.85
C PHE A 396 -24.10 13.06 -6.33
N ALA A 397 -24.45 12.01 -5.59
CA ALA A 397 -24.16 10.63 -5.99
C ALA A 397 -24.82 10.26 -7.33
N ALA A 398 -26.11 10.59 -7.47
CA ALA A 398 -26.89 10.32 -8.68
C ALA A 398 -26.45 11.17 -9.89
N ALA A 399 -26.02 12.41 -9.66
CA ALA A 399 -25.62 13.33 -10.72
C ALA A 399 -24.15 13.17 -11.17
N GLU A 400 -23.25 12.81 -10.25
CA GLU A 400 -21.82 12.81 -10.51
C GLU A 400 -21.17 11.43 -10.31
N VAL A 401 -21.36 10.80 -9.16
CA VAL A 401 -20.63 9.56 -8.83
C VAL A 401 -21.03 8.42 -9.77
N VAL A 402 -22.33 8.10 -9.83
CA VAL A 402 -22.81 6.94 -10.58
C VAL A 402 -22.66 7.09 -12.09
N PRO A 403 -22.99 8.24 -12.72
CA PRO A 403 -22.73 8.43 -14.13
C PRO A 403 -21.25 8.32 -14.50
N ARG A 404 -20.33 8.74 -13.62
CA ARG A 404 -18.89 8.60 -13.85
C ARG A 404 -18.42 7.15 -13.67
N LEU A 405 -18.95 6.40 -12.70
CA LEU A 405 -18.69 4.97 -12.55
C LEU A 405 -19.22 4.16 -13.75
N ALA A 406 -20.37 4.52 -14.31
CA ALA A 406 -20.92 3.83 -15.49
C ALA A 406 -20.02 3.95 -16.73
N ARG A 407 -19.23 5.02 -16.79
CA ARG A 407 -18.23 5.28 -17.84
C ARG A 407 -16.90 4.54 -17.66
N THR A 408 -16.78 3.64 -16.68
CA THR A 408 -15.67 2.67 -16.62
C THR A 408 -15.57 1.81 -17.88
N THR A 409 -16.64 1.70 -18.66
CA THR A 409 -16.63 1.10 -20.01
C THR A 409 -15.70 1.82 -20.99
N ASP A 410 -15.42 3.12 -20.79
CA ASP A 410 -14.51 3.91 -21.60
C ASP A 410 -13.05 3.37 -21.56
N GLU A 411 -12.70 2.53 -20.59
CA GLU A 411 -11.34 2.00 -20.42
C GLU A 411 -10.84 1.22 -21.64
N ILE A 412 -11.62 0.24 -22.12
CA ILE A 412 -11.24 -0.54 -23.31
C ILE A 412 -11.33 0.34 -24.55
N ASP A 413 -12.37 1.16 -24.67
CA ASP A 413 -12.58 2.04 -25.82
C ASP A 413 -11.39 3.00 -26.00
N HIS A 414 -10.85 3.55 -24.91
CA HIS A 414 -9.70 4.43 -24.98
C HIS A 414 -8.36 3.69 -25.13
N VAL A 415 -8.23 2.43 -24.68
CA VAL A 415 -7.08 1.59 -25.08
C VAL A 415 -7.08 1.40 -26.59
N LEU A 416 -8.23 1.04 -27.18
CA LEU A 416 -8.36 0.86 -28.63
C LEU A 416 -8.16 2.19 -29.38
N HIS A 417 -8.67 3.30 -28.85
CA HIS A 417 -8.44 4.62 -29.43
C HIS A 417 -6.96 5.01 -29.41
N ALA A 418 -6.22 4.69 -28.34
CA ALA A 418 -4.79 4.92 -28.26
C ALA A 418 -4.01 4.10 -29.30
N LEU A 419 -4.39 2.83 -29.49
CA LEU A 419 -3.81 1.96 -30.53
C LEU A 419 -4.08 2.49 -31.95
N ASP A 420 -5.19 3.19 -32.17
CA ASP A 420 -5.50 3.87 -33.44
C ASP A 420 -4.79 5.24 -33.59
N GLY A 421 -3.86 5.58 -32.68
CA GLY A 421 -3.15 6.86 -32.67
C GLY A 421 -4.00 8.05 -32.21
N GLY A 422 -5.13 7.77 -31.56
CA GLY A 422 -6.07 8.75 -31.05
C GLY A 422 -5.62 9.45 -29.77
N TYR A 423 -6.19 10.63 -29.50
CA TYR A 423 -5.92 11.38 -28.28
C TYR A 423 -6.76 10.83 -27.11
N VAL A 424 -6.11 10.15 -26.16
CA VAL A 424 -6.75 9.76 -24.91
C VAL A 424 -6.91 10.99 -24.00
N PRO A 425 -8.15 11.34 -23.58
CA PRO A 425 -8.39 12.49 -22.70
C PRO A 425 -7.62 12.39 -21.39
N ALA A 426 -7.04 13.49 -20.94
CA ALA A 426 -6.39 13.56 -19.64
C ALA A 426 -7.40 13.81 -18.50
N GLY A 427 -7.06 13.40 -17.28
CA GLY A 427 -7.85 13.62 -16.08
C GLY A 427 -7.00 13.59 -14.81
N PRO A 428 -7.51 14.04 -13.65
CA PRO A 428 -6.78 13.90 -12.41
C PRO A 428 -6.78 12.43 -11.94
N SER A 429 -5.75 12.07 -11.18
CA SER A 429 -5.57 10.77 -10.53
C SER A 429 -5.73 10.87 -9.01
N GLY A 430 -6.00 9.76 -8.34
CA GLY A 430 -6.11 9.68 -6.88
C GLY A 430 -7.12 8.64 -6.42
N SER A 431 -7.34 8.56 -5.11
CA SER A 431 -8.32 7.65 -4.52
C SER A 431 -9.73 8.25 -4.58
N PRO A 432 -10.71 7.60 -5.24
CA PRO A 432 -12.10 8.05 -5.21
C PRO A 432 -12.71 7.92 -3.81
N THR A 433 -12.24 6.97 -2.98
CA THR A 433 -12.72 6.79 -1.60
C THR A 433 -12.21 7.87 -0.63
N ARG A 434 -11.25 8.70 -1.05
CA ARG A 434 -10.74 9.86 -0.30
C ARG A 434 -11.47 11.18 -0.63
N GLY A 435 -12.72 11.10 -1.10
CA GLY A 435 -13.54 12.28 -1.41
C GLY A 435 -13.14 13.02 -2.70
N LEU A 436 -12.41 12.35 -3.61
CA LEU A 436 -11.93 12.90 -4.88
C LEU A 436 -12.69 12.34 -6.08
N VAL A 437 -14.00 12.58 -6.17
CA VAL A 437 -14.85 12.05 -7.26
C VAL A 437 -14.43 12.53 -8.66
N ASN A 438 -13.67 13.62 -8.77
CA ASN A 438 -13.17 14.14 -10.05
C ASN A 438 -12.14 13.23 -10.74
N VAL A 439 -11.57 12.25 -10.00
CA VAL A 439 -10.74 11.17 -10.56
C VAL A 439 -11.56 10.15 -11.36
N LEU A 440 -12.89 10.26 -11.34
CA LEU A 440 -13.80 9.53 -12.22
C LEU A 440 -14.31 10.46 -13.36
N PRO A 441 -14.69 9.93 -14.53
CA PRO A 441 -14.63 8.52 -14.94
C PRO A 441 -13.20 8.06 -15.19
N THR A 442 -13.00 6.75 -15.29
CA THR A 442 -11.74 6.15 -15.72
C THR A 442 -11.66 6.04 -17.25
N GLY A 443 -10.60 5.42 -17.77
CA GLY A 443 -10.26 5.40 -19.19
C GLY A 443 -9.45 6.62 -19.63
N ARG A 444 -8.76 7.33 -18.74
CA ARG A 444 -8.08 8.60 -19.03
C ARG A 444 -6.58 8.51 -18.91
N ASN A 445 -5.87 9.35 -19.65
CA ASN A 445 -4.42 9.50 -19.54
C ASN A 445 -4.10 10.44 -18.39
N PHE A 446 -4.19 9.95 -17.15
CA PHE A 446 -4.19 10.82 -15.98
C PHE A 446 -2.94 11.70 -15.87
N TYR A 447 -3.11 12.84 -15.21
CA TYR A 447 -2.03 13.66 -14.65
C TYR A 447 -2.14 13.64 -13.13
N SER A 448 -1.03 13.94 -12.47
CA SER A 448 -0.97 14.02 -11.01
C SER A 448 -1.24 15.43 -10.50
N VAL A 449 -0.20 16.19 -10.17
CA VAL A 449 -0.28 17.43 -9.40
C VAL A 449 0.81 18.42 -9.83
N ASP A 450 0.63 19.72 -9.56
CA ASP A 450 1.73 20.69 -9.66
C ASP A 450 2.70 20.42 -8.50
N PRO A 451 3.94 19.94 -8.76
CA PRO A 451 4.89 19.60 -7.68
C PRO A 451 5.34 20.83 -6.87
N LYS A 452 5.05 22.05 -7.33
CA LYS A 452 5.35 23.30 -6.60
C LYS A 452 4.20 23.75 -5.70
N ALA A 453 3.05 23.08 -5.73
CA ALA A 453 1.88 23.39 -4.89
C ALA A 453 1.73 22.43 -3.70
N ILE A 454 2.81 21.71 -3.35
CA ILE A 454 2.84 20.68 -2.32
C ILE A 454 3.79 21.11 -1.18
N PRO A 455 3.37 21.03 0.09
CA PRO A 455 2.05 20.59 0.54
C PRO A 455 0.96 21.63 0.25
N SER A 456 -0.26 21.17 -0.04
CA SER A 456 -1.43 22.06 -0.14
C SER A 456 -1.86 22.56 1.25
N ARG A 457 -2.73 23.59 1.32
CA ARG A 457 -3.29 24.06 2.60
C ARG A 457 -4.09 22.99 3.33
N ASN A 458 -4.83 22.14 2.60
CA ASN A 458 -5.57 21.03 3.19
C ASN A 458 -4.62 19.92 3.67
N ALA A 459 -3.58 19.62 2.88
CA ALA A 459 -2.56 18.66 3.29
C ALA A 459 -1.79 19.14 4.54
N TRP A 460 -1.64 20.46 4.71
CA TRP A 460 -1.09 21.03 5.94
C TRP A 460 -1.93 20.69 7.19
N GLU A 461 -3.25 20.81 7.11
CA GLU A 461 -4.14 20.46 8.23
C GLU A 461 -4.05 18.97 8.57
N VAL A 462 -4.05 18.09 7.55
CA VAL A 462 -3.92 16.63 7.75
C VAL A 462 -2.54 16.26 8.30
N GLY A 463 -1.47 16.82 7.74
CA GLY A 463 -0.10 16.57 8.21
C GLY A 463 0.14 17.08 9.64
N GLN A 464 -0.48 18.20 10.03
CA GLN A 464 -0.47 18.65 11.42
C GLN A 464 -1.17 17.65 12.33
N ALA A 465 -2.36 17.16 11.94
CA ALA A 465 -3.09 16.14 12.69
C ALA A 465 -2.31 14.82 12.82
N LEU A 466 -1.59 14.40 11.76
CA LEU A 466 -0.71 13.22 11.78
C LEU A 466 0.43 13.39 12.80
N ALA A 467 1.12 14.54 12.76
CA ALA A 467 2.20 14.83 13.68
C ALA A 467 1.72 14.88 15.14
N GLU A 468 0.58 15.53 15.40
CA GLU A 468 -0.02 15.60 16.74
C GLU A 468 -0.48 14.22 17.23
N SER A 469 -1.15 13.45 16.38
CA SER A 469 -1.57 12.08 16.69
C SER A 469 -0.39 11.17 17.02
N LEU A 470 0.70 11.24 16.25
CA LEU A 470 1.92 10.47 16.48
C LEU A 470 2.57 10.83 17.82
N ILE A 471 2.72 12.13 18.09
CA ILE A 471 3.34 12.61 19.34
C ILE A 471 2.49 12.21 20.54
N ASN A 472 1.17 12.41 20.47
CA ASN A 472 0.26 12.07 21.56
C ASN A 472 0.27 10.57 21.83
N ARG A 473 0.31 9.74 20.78
CA ARG A 473 0.45 8.29 20.90
C ARG A 473 1.75 7.92 21.60
N HIS A 474 2.88 8.48 21.15
CA HIS A 474 4.18 8.20 21.77
C HIS A 474 4.25 8.62 23.24
N LEU A 475 3.68 9.78 23.58
CA LEU A 475 3.60 10.27 24.96
C LEU A 475 2.75 9.35 25.84
N ALA A 476 1.63 8.85 25.31
CA ALA A 476 0.78 7.91 26.03
C ALA A 476 1.51 6.59 26.29
N ASP A 477 2.26 6.08 25.31
CA ASP A 477 2.99 4.82 25.40
C ASP A 477 4.24 4.90 26.30
N THR A 478 4.95 6.04 26.29
CA THR A 478 6.31 6.14 26.88
C THR A 478 6.47 7.21 27.95
N GLY A 479 5.56 8.18 28.05
CA GLY A 479 5.66 9.33 28.94
C GLY A 479 6.63 10.43 28.48
N GLU A 480 7.32 10.27 27.36
CA GLU A 480 8.30 11.23 26.84
C GLU A 480 8.02 11.61 25.36
N TYR A 481 8.54 12.75 24.90
CA TYR A 481 8.49 13.12 23.49
C TYR A 481 9.50 12.28 22.68
N PRO A 482 9.17 11.88 21.44
CA PRO A 482 10.13 11.15 20.62
C PRO A 482 11.31 12.07 20.28
N ARG A 483 12.55 11.65 20.55
CA ARG A 483 13.73 12.47 20.24
C ARG A 483 13.96 12.62 18.74
N SER A 484 13.65 11.58 17.97
CA SER A 484 13.73 11.55 16.52
C SER A 484 12.66 10.64 15.94
N VAL A 485 12.05 11.06 14.83
CA VAL A 485 11.09 10.28 14.04
C VAL A 485 11.72 9.94 12.70
N GLY A 486 11.74 8.66 12.33
CA GLY A 486 12.05 8.19 11.00
C GLY A 486 10.77 8.10 10.17
N LEU A 487 10.65 8.88 9.10
CA LEU A 487 9.45 8.87 8.25
C LEU A 487 9.80 8.40 6.83
N THR A 488 9.06 7.41 6.34
CA THR A 488 9.12 6.99 4.94
C THR A 488 8.17 7.82 4.08
N VAL A 489 8.66 8.39 2.98
CA VAL A 489 7.90 9.27 2.09
C VAL A 489 7.91 8.77 0.65
N TRP A 490 6.71 8.60 0.09
CA TRP A 490 6.51 8.10 -1.27
C TRP A 490 5.94 9.17 -2.20
N GLY A 491 6.36 9.14 -3.47
CA GLY A 491 5.83 10.07 -4.47
C GLY A 491 4.36 9.81 -4.79
N THR A 492 3.91 8.54 -4.78
CA THR A 492 2.49 8.20 -4.98
C THR A 492 1.62 8.80 -3.87
N SER A 493 2.07 8.73 -2.61
CA SER A 493 1.35 9.32 -1.47
C SER A 493 1.27 10.84 -1.55
N ALA A 494 2.38 11.51 -1.90
CA ALA A 494 2.37 12.97 -2.10
C ALA A 494 1.41 13.40 -3.23
N MET A 495 1.24 12.57 -4.27
CA MET A 495 0.29 12.85 -5.36
C MET A 495 -1.17 12.59 -4.96
N ARG A 496 -1.46 11.53 -4.20
CA ARG A 496 -2.83 11.24 -3.72
C ARG A 496 -3.32 12.27 -2.71
N THR A 497 -2.43 12.72 -1.82
CA THR A 497 -2.79 13.58 -0.69
C THR A 497 -2.54 15.07 -0.93
N GLN A 498 -1.75 15.40 -1.95
CA GLN A 498 -1.15 16.74 -2.13
C GLN A 498 -0.19 17.13 -0.99
N GLY A 499 0.39 16.14 -0.30
CA GLY A 499 1.58 16.32 0.54
C GLY A 499 1.41 16.15 2.05
N ASP A 500 0.56 15.23 2.51
CA ASP A 500 0.33 15.02 3.95
C ASP A 500 1.64 14.66 4.69
N ASP A 501 2.43 13.71 4.17
CA ASP A 501 3.73 13.32 4.74
C ASP A 501 4.71 14.52 4.85
N ILE A 502 4.66 15.43 3.88
CA ILE A 502 5.55 16.59 3.83
C ILE A 502 5.12 17.63 4.88
N ALA A 503 3.82 17.82 5.02
CA ALA A 503 3.26 18.66 6.08
C ALA A 503 3.54 18.09 7.47
N GLU A 504 3.47 16.77 7.65
CA GLU A 504 3.82 16.08 8.90
C GLU A 504 5.28 16.35 9.29
N ILE A 505 6.22 16.21 8.36
CA ILE A 505 7.65 16.53 8.60
C ILE A 505 7.81 17.97 9.06
N LEU A 506 7.20 18.92 8.34
CA LEU A 506 7.27 20.34 8.68
C LEU A 506 6.65 20.62 10.05
N ALA A 507 5.51 20.01 10.37
CA ALA A 507 4.86 20.14 11.67
C ALA A 507 5.74 19.60 12.80
N LEU A 508 6.35 18.42 12.65
CA LEU A 508 7.24 17.79 13.65
C LEU A 508 8.43 18.70 14.02
N ILE A 509 9.10 19.29 13.03
CA ILE A 509 10.23 20.22 13.25
C ILE A 509 9.78 21.63 13.67
N GLY A 510 8.48 21.93 13.61
CA GLY A 510 7.89 23.21 14.01
C GLY A 510 8.04 24.31 12.94
N CYS A 511 7.78 23.95 11.68
CA CYS A 511 7.73 24.86 10.53
C CYS A 511 6.34 24.82 9.89
N ARG A 512 5.83 25.97 9.45
CA ARG A 512 4.59 26.10 8.69
C ARG A 512 4.90 26.48 7.24
N PRO A 513 4.39 25.79 6.22
CA PRO A 513 4.58 26.19 4.83
C PRO A 513 3.92 27.54 4.54
N THR A 514 4.45 28.26 3.55
CA THR A 514 3.87 29.52 3.06
C THR A 514 3.47 29.37 1.60
N TRP A 515 2.42 30.05 1.18
CA TRP A 515 1.87 29.94 -0.17
C TRP A 515 1.68 31.30 -0.83
N ASP A 516 1.84 31.34 -2.14
CA ASP A 516 1.30 32.40 -2.99
C ASP A 516 -0.20 32.17 -3.19
N ASP A 517 -1.04 33.14 -2.83
CA ASP A 517 -2.50 32.95 -2.84
C ASP A 517 -3.10 32.76 -4.25
N ALA A 518 -2.47 33.34 -5.27
CA ALA A 518 -2.97 33.27 -6.65
C ALA A 518 -2.67 31.91 -7.29
N SER A 519 -1.41 31.48 -7.24
CA SER A 519 -0.95 30.23 -7.85
C SER A 519 -1.10 29.01 -6.94
N ARG A 520 -1.33 29.23 -5.64
CA ARG A 520 -1.31 28.21 -4.57
C ARG A 520 0.03 27.50 -4.43
N ARG A 521 1.09 27.99 -5.08
CA ARG A 521 2.43 27.40 -4.98
C ARG A 521 3.04 27.70 -3.62
N VAL A 522 3.77 26.73 -3.10
CA VAL A 522 4.56 26.89 -1.88
C VAL A 522 5.74 27.81 -2.18
N THR A 523 5.87 28.86 -1.38
CA THR A 523 6.90 29.90 -1.52
C THR A 523 8.07 29.73 -0.54
N GLY A 524 7.89 28.91 0.50
CA GLY A 524 8.86 28.68 1.56
C GLY A 524 8.17 28.18 2.82
N PHE A 525 8.72 28.52 3.98
CA PHE A 525 8.16 28.18 5.29
C PHE A 525 8.44 29.31 6.28
N GLU A 526 7.66 29.36 7.36
CA GLU A 526 7.93 30.13 8.56
C GLU A 526 8.20 29.18 9.74
N ILE A 527 9.10 29.58 10.62
CA ILE A 527 9.40 28.81 11.83
C ILE A 527 8.39 29.19 12.90
N VAL A 528 7.65 28.20 13.41
CA VAL A 528 6.68 28.39 14.50
C VAL A 528 7.46 28.62 15.81
N PRO A 529 7.21 29.70 16.55
CA PRO A 529 7.86 29.94 17.85
C PRO A 529 7.55 28.82 18.86
N LEU A 530 8.49 28.47 19.74
CA LEU A 530 8.29 27.40 20.74
C LEU A 530 7.06 27.62 21.64
N ALA A 531 6.76 28.87 21.98
CA ALA A 531 5.59 29.21 22.78
C ALA A 531 4.26 28.91 22.08
N GLU A 532 4.24 29.00 20.74
CA GLU A 532 3.10 28.60 19.92
C GLU A 532 3.11 27.09 19.65
N LEU A 533 4.29 26.50 19.43
CA LEU A 533 4.44 25.07 19.19
C LEU A 533 4.02 24.22 20.40
N GLY A 534 4.23 24.72 21.62
CA GLY A 534 3.77 24.08 22.86
C GLY A 534 4.53 22.80 23.26
N ARG A 535 5.56 22.42 22.51
CA ARG A 535 6.38 21.22 22.69
C ARG A 535 7.79 21.40 22.11
N PRO A 536 8.72 20.47 22.37
CA PRO A 536 10.01 20.45 21.69
C PRO A 536 9.89 20.27 20.16
N ARG A 537 10.88 20.76 19.42
CA ARG A 537 11.08 20.43 18.01
C ARG A 537 11.67 19.04 17.90
N ILE A 538 10.98 18.18 17.18
CA ILE A 538 11.35 16.77 17.01
C ILE A 538 12.34 16.66 15.84
N ASP A 539 13.44 15.92 16.00
CA ASP A 539 14.33 15.61 14.87
C ASP A 539 13.62 14.64 13.90
N VAL A 540 13.85 14.78 12.60
CA VAL A 540 13.18 13.95 11.60
C VAL A 540 14.21 13.42 10.61
N THR A 541 14.28 12.11 10.48
CA THR A 541 15.03 11.42 9.42
C THR A 541 14.05 10.95 8.35
N VAL A 542 14.28 11.34 7.10
CA VAL A 542 13.36 11.08 6.00
C VAL A 542 13.96 10.05 5.05
N ARG A 543 13.25 8.94 4.83
CA ARG A 543 13.55 7.99 3.75
C ARG A 543 12.63 8.25 2.57
N ILE A 544 13.17 8.85 1.50
CA ILE A 544 12.42 9.07 0.25
C ILE A 544 12.59 7.89 -0.72
N SER A 545 11.52 7.56 -1.45
CA SER A 545 11.60 6.65 -2.61
C SER A 545 12.35 7.29 -3.79
N GLY A 546 12.88 6.46 -4.69
CA GLY A 546 13.52 6.94 -5.94
C GLY A 546 12.56 7.75 -6.82
N PHE A 547 11.27 7.39 -6.85
CA PHE A 547 10.28 8.19 -7.59
C PHE A 547 10.01 9.55 -6.91
N PHE A 548 9.98 9.62 -5.58
CA PHE A 548 9.84 10.91 -4.88
C PHE A 548 10.98 11.86 -5.23
N ARG A 549 12.22 11.36 -5.30
CA ARG A 549 13.40 12.10 -5.78
C ARG A 549 13.14 12.72 -7.15
N ASP A 550 12.63 11.95 -8.09
CA ASP A 550 12.46 12.37 -9.48
C ASP A 550 11.29 13.34 -9.66
N ALA A 551 10.21 13.17 -8.89
CA ALA A 551 9.00 13.95 -9.04
C ALA A 551 8.97 15.25 -8.20
N PHE A 552 9.65 15.27 -7.05
CA PHE A 552 9.52 16.34 -6.07
C PHE A 552 10.87 16.96 -5.61
N PRO A 553 11.79 17.33 -6.52
CA PRO A 553 13.07 17.93 -6.14
C PRO A 553 12.92 19.26 -5.37
N HIS A 554 11.85 20.02 -5.65
CA HIS A 554 11.55 21.27 -4.94
C HIS A 554 11.17 21.04 -3.48
N VAL A 555 10.48 19.93 -3.20
CA VAL A 555 10.08 19.56 -1.84
C VAL A 555 11.28 19.08 -1.03
N ILE A 556 12.18 18.30 -1.64
CA ILE A 556 13.44 17.89 -1.00
C ILE A 556 14.24 19.12 -0.57
N ALA A 557 14.34 20.12 -1.45
CA ALA A 557 14.99 21.38 -1.13
C ALA A 557 14.28 22.14 0.00
N LEU A 558 12.94 22.18 -0.01
CA LEU A 558 12.13 22.82 1.04
C LEU A 558 12.38 22.18 2.42
N ILE A 559 12.33 20.85 2.50
CA ILE A 559 12.54 20.11 3.76
C ILE A 559 13.98 20.33 4.25
N ASP A 560 14.98 20.24 3.37
CA ASP A 560 16.38 20.48 3.75
C ASP A 560 16.62 21.93 4.19
N ASP A 561 15.96 22.90 3.56
CA ASP A 561 16.02 24.30 4.00
C ASP A 561 15.41 24.48 5.40
N ALA A 562 14.26 23.85 5.67
CA ALA A 562 13.60 23.92 6.96
C ALA A 562 14.43 23.26 8.07
N ILE A 563 14.97 22.06 7.84
CA ILE A 563 15.83 21.35 8.79
C ILE A 563 17.07 22.19 9.12
N ARG A 564 17.75 22.73 8.11
CA ARG A 564 18.94 23.56 8.34
C ARG A 564 18.59 24.84 9.10
N ALA A 565 17.50 25.51 8.75
CA ALA A 565 17.07 26.73 9.44
C ALA A 565 16.73 26.47 10.91
N VAL A 566 16.01 25.39 11.22
CA VAL A 566 15.67 25.01 12.60
C VAL A 566 16.90 24.61 13.41
N ALA A 567 17.89 23.95 12.79
CA ALA A 567 19.13 23.54 13.45
C ALA A 567 20.02 24.73 13.88
N GLU A 568 19.83 25.92 13.31
CA GLU A 568 20.59 27.14 13.62
C GLU A 568 19.95 27.99 14.75
N LEU A 569 18.68 27.74 15.11
CA LEU A 569 17.95 28.53 16.12
C LEU A 569 18.59 28.42 17.52
N GLU A 570 18.87 29.53 18.19
CA GLU A 570 19.42 29.55 19.56
C GLU A 570 18.37 29.14 20.62
N GLU A 571 18.02 27.86 20.61
CA GLU A 571 17.06 27.23 21.53
C GLU A 571 17.76 26.22 22.45
N PRO A 572 17.24 25.98 23.67
CA PRO A 572 17.72 24.94 24.57
C PRO A 572 17.66 23.54 23.93
N ALA A 573 18.60 22.66 24.32
CA ALA A 573 18.73 21.31 23.74
C ALA A 573 17.52 20.39 24.02
N ASP A 574 16.85 20.60 25.15
CA ASP A 574 15.61 19.90 25.55
C ASP A 574 14.36 20.45 24.85
N ALA A 575 14.45 21.61 24.20
CA ALA A 575 13.38 22.20 23.39
C ALA A 575 13.59 22.05 21.87
N ASN A 576 14.80 21.69 21.42
CA ASN A 576 15.12 21.49 20.02
C ASN A 576 16.08 20.30 19.83
N TYR A 577 15.50 19.11 19.65
CA TYR A 577 16.26 17.86 19.53
C TYR A 577 17.10 17.82 18.26
N LEU A 578 16.60 18.38 17.16
CA LEU A 578 17.33 18.53 15.91
C LEU A 578 18.64 19.30 16.13
N ARG A 579 18.58 20.49 16.75
CA ARG A 579 19.79 21.28 17.08
C ARG A 579 20.75 20.49 17.97
N SER A 580 20.23 19.81 19.00
CA SER A 580 21.05 19.00 19.91
C SER A 580 21.84 17.93 19.16
N HIS A 581 21.17 17.13 18.32
CA HIS A 581 21.82 16.06 17.55
C HIS A 581 22.82 16.60 16.54
N VAL A 582 22.50 17.71 15.87
CA VAL A 582 23.43 18.34 14.92
C VAL A 582 24.68 18.86 15.66
N ALA A 583 24.54 19.42 16.87
CA ALA A 583 25.67 19.85 17.68
C ALA A 583 26.58 18.68 18.08
N GLU A 584 26.01 17.53 18.45
CA GLU A 584 26.75 16.30 18.74
C GLU A 584 27.53 15.79 17.52
N ASP A 585 26.91 15.78 16.34
CA ASP A 585 27.56 15.33 15.11
C ASP A 585 28.69 16.27 14.68
N VAL A 586 28.49 17.59 14.79
CA VAL A 586 29.56 18.58 14.57
C VAL A 586 30.71 18.36 15.56
N ALA A 587 30.42 18.10 16.84
CA ALA A 587 31.47 17.82 17.82
C ALA A 587 32.25 16.53 17.48
N ARG A 588 31.59 15.55 16.84
CA ARG A 588 32.20 14.27 16.44
C ARG A 588 33.10 14.39 15.21
N HIS A 589 32.66 15.07 14.16
CA HIS A 589 33.37 15.06 12.86
C HIS A 589 33.63 16.43 12.23
N GLY A 590 33.22 17.54 12.86
CA GLY A 590 33.51 18.91 12.42
C GLY A 590 32.76 19.40 11.18
N ASP A 591 32.14 18.51 10.40
CA ASP A 591 31.35 18.86 9.21
C ASP A 591 29.89 19.22 9.53
N ARG A 592 29.54 20.51 9.44
CA ARG A 592 28.18 21.01 9.68
C ARG A 592 27.17 20.57 8.62
N ARG A 593 27.58 20.42 7.35
CA ARG A 593 26.64 20.00 6.31
C ARG A 593 26.24 18.55 6.53
N ARG A 594 27.20 17.68 6.85
CA ARG A 594 26.94 16.28 7.21
C ARG A 594 26.05 16.17 8.44
N ALA A 595 26.33 16.95 9.48
CA ALA A 595 25.53 16.95 10.72
C ALA A 595 24.05 17.33 10.50
N THR A 596 23.77 18.14 9.48
CA THR A 596 22.41 18.59 9.10
C THR A 596 21.79 17.74 7.98
N THR A 597 22.39 16.61 7.60
CA THR A 597 21.83 15.68 6.62
C THR A 597 20.74 14.84 7.28
N ARG A 598 19.54 14.83 6.70
CA ARG A 598 18.39 14.06 7.20
C ARG A 598 17.56 13.37 6.13
N ILE A 599 17.78 13.67 4.85
CA ILE A 599 16.99 13.10 3.75
C ILE A 599 17.85 12.08 3.02
N PHE A 600 17.42 10.82 3.06
CA PHE A 600 18.10 9.69 2.43
C PHE A 600 17.17 8.99 1.43
N GLY A 601 17.71 8.40 0.37
CA GLY A 601 16.89 7.74 -0.65
C GLY A 601 17.68 6.80 -1.55
N SER A 602 17.01 6.26 -2.56
CA SER A 602 17.61 5.31 -3.51
C SER A 602 18.87 5.89 -4.19
N LYS A 603 19.86 5.04 -4.53
CA LYS A 603 21.03 5.43 -5.35
C LYS A 603 20.59 6.24 -6.59
N PRO A 604 21.31 7.32 -6.97
CA PRO A 604 21.00 8.07 -8.18
C PRO A 604 20.88 7.16 -9.41
N GLY A 605 19.74 7.26 -10.09
CA GLY A 605 19.43 6.45 -11.27
C GLY A 605 18.96 5.02 -10.99
N ALA A 606 18.86 4.60 -9.72
CA ALA A 606 18.22 3.38 -9.26
C ALA A 606 16.95 3.66 -8.44
N TYR A 607 16.20 2.60 -8.14
CA TYR A 607 14.87 2.61 -7.49
C TYR A 607 14.71 1.43 -6.54
N GLY A 608 13.74 1.50 -5.63
CA GLY A 608 13.47 0.45 -4.65
C GLY A 608 14.32 0.55 -3.37
N ALA A 609 14.16 -0.46 -2.51
CA ALA A 609 14.85 -0.59 -1.23
C ALA A 609 15.63 -1.91 -1.07
N GLY A 610 15.54 -2.82 -2.06
CA GLY A 610 16.33 -4.06 -2.12
C GLY A 610 15.80 -5.23 -1.27
N LEU A 611 14.86 -4.99 -0.36
CA LEU A 611 14.40 -6.03 0.57
C LEU A 611 13.44 -7.04 -0.07
N LEU A 612 12.59 -6.65 -1.02
CA LEU A 612 11.74 -7.63 -1.73
C LEU A 612 12.57 -8.70 -2.44
N PRO A 613 13.52 -8.36 -3.35
CA PRO A 613 14.32 -9.39 -4.00
C PRO A 613 15.18 -10.19 -3.01
N LEU A 614 15.58 -9.60 -1.87
CA LEU A 614 16.30 -10.33 -0.82
C LEU A 614 15.42 -11.41 -0.15
N ILE A 615 14.17 -11.06 0.18
CA ILE A 615 13.19 -11.96 0.77
C ILE A 615 12.77 -13.06 -0.22
N ASP A 616 12.60 -12.71 -1.50
CA ASP A 616 12.27 -13.67 -2.57
C ASP A 616 13.41 -14.64 -2.84
N ALA A 617 14.66 -14.15 -2.88
CA ALA A 617 15.84 -14.99 -3.07
C ALA A 617 16.21 -15.83 -1.83
N ARG A 618 15.58 -15.57 -0.68
CA ARG A 618 15.82 -16.23 0.62
C ARG A 618 17.27 -16.16 1.12
N ASN A 619 18.11 -15.33 0.49
CA ASN A 619 19.56 -15.27 0.71
C ASN A 619 19.92 -14.26 1.80
N TRP A 620 19.40 -14.48 3.00
CA TRP A 620 19.63 -13.67 4.21
C TRP A 620 19.49 -14.56 5.44
N ARG A 621 20.09 -14.16 6.56
CA ARG A 621 20.08 -14.92 7.82
C ARG A 621 19.60 -14.13 9.02
N ASP A 622 20.04 -12.89 9.14
CA ASP A 622 19.78 -12.06 10.32
C ASP A 622 19.60 -10.57 9.97
N ASP A 623 19.36 -9.76 10.99
CA ASP A 623 19.16 -8.32 10.87
C ASP A 623 20.32 -7.58 10.17
N SER A 624 21.54 -8.12 10.24
CA SER A 624 22.70 -7.47 9.63
C SER A 624 22.64 -7.54 8.10
N ASP A 625 22.12 -8.62 7.53
CA ASP A 625 21.89 -8.76 6.09
C ASP A 625 20.79 -7.80 5.62
N LEU A 626 19.68 -7.72 6.37
CA LEU A 626 18.57 -6.80 6.07
C LEU A 626 19.04 -5.34 6.11
N ALA A 627 19.80 -4.97 7.15
CA ALA A 627 20.36 -3.65 7.31
C ALA A 627 21.39 -3.31 6.21
N GLU A 628 22.25 -4.27 5.83
CA GLU A 628 23.23 -4.10 4.77
C GLU A 628 22.55 -3.76 3.44
N VAL A 629 21.58 -4.57 3.01
CA VAL A 629 20.85 -4.34 1.76
C VAL A 629 20.09 -3.01 1.83
N TYR A 630 19.39 -2.73 2.92
CA TYR A 630 18.67 -1.46 3.06
C TYR A 630 19.58 -0.23 2.97
N ALA A 631 20.80 -0.32 3.53
CA ALA A 631 21.81 0.74 3.47
C ALA A 631 22.47 0.86 2.08
N VAL A 632 22.75 -0.25 1.40
CA VAL A 632 23.31 -0.26 0.02
C VAL A 632 22.35 0.40 -0.96
N TRP A 633 21.05 0.17 -0.81
CA TRP A 633 20.04 0.73 -1.68
C TRP A 633 19.67 2.16 -1.29
N GLY A 634 19.66 2.49 0.01
CA GLY A 634 19.13 3.74 0.56
C GLY A 634 20.12 4.75 1.13
N GLY A 635 21.41 4.40 1.21
CA GLY A 635 22.49 5.16 1.87
C GLY A 635 22.96 6.40 1.13
N TYR A 636 22.07 7.10 0.43
CA TYR A 636 22.40 8.26 -0.40
C TYR A 636 21.67 9.50 0.07
N ALA A 637 22.42 10.57 0.32
CA ALA A 637 21.89 11.79 0.90
C ALA A 637 21.37 12.77 -0.16
N TYR A 638 20.20 13.35 0.09
CA TYR A 638 19.56 14.32 -0.78
C TYR A 638 19.33 15.65 -0.05
N GLY A 639 19.30 16.74 -0.81
CA GLY A 639 19.26 18.12 -0.28
C GLY A 639 20.30 18.99 -0.95
N ARG A 640 20.43 20.25 -0.49
CA ARG A 640 21.32 21.22 -1.12
C ARG A 640 22.79 20.79 -1.01
N GLY A 641 23.44 20.67 -2.17
CA GLY A 641 24.85 20.28 -2.28
C GLY A 641 25.14 18.83 -1.91
N LEU A 642 24.12 17.96 -1.91
CA LEU A 642 24.25 16.53 -1.63
C LEU A 642 24.03 15.68 -2.88
N ASP A 643 22.99 16.00 -3.67
CA ASP A 643 22.72 15.43 -5.00
C ASP A 643 22.79 13.89 -5.10
N GLY A 644 22.41 13.19 -4.03
CA GLY A 644 22.42 11.73 -3.97
C GLY A 644 23.81 11.12 -3.80
N ARG A 645 24.77 11.85 -3.24
CA ARG A 645 26.08 11.28 -2.85
C ARG A 645 25.90 10.18 -1.81
N GLU A 646 26.77 9.18 -1.88
CA GLU A 646 26.86 8.14 -0.85
C GLU A 646 27.14 8.80 0.51
N ALA A 647 26.38 8.38 1.52
CA ALA A 647 26.36 8.97 2.85
C ALA A 647 25.90 7.95 3.90
N ARG A 648 26.25 6.67 3.73
CA ARG A 648 25.84 5.57 4.61
C ARG A 648 26.19 5.84 6.07
N ALA A 649 27.40 6.33 6.35
CA ALA A 649 27.81 6.65 7.72
C ALA A 649 26.94 7.74 8.37
N ASP A 650 26.48 8.74 7.60
CA ASP A 650 25.59 9.79 8.09
C ASP A 650 24.16 9.23 8.29
N MET A 651 23.72 8.34 7.40
CA MET A 651 22.44 7.62 7.53
C MET A 651 22.42 6.76 8.80
N GLU A 652 23.44 5.92 9.02
CA GLU A 652 23.55 5.07 10.21
C GLU A 652 23.56 5.90 11.50
N ALA A 653 24.26 7.04 11.51
CA ALA A 653 24.28 7.95 12.65
C ALA A 653 22.91 8.58 12.94
N ALA A 654 22.15 8.95 11.90
CA ALA A 654 20.79 9.45 12.05
C ALA A 654 19.83 8.34 12.51
N PHE A 655 19.93 7.15 11.91
CA PHE A 655 19.07 5.99 12.20
C PHE A 655 19.22 5.49 13.64
N ARG A 656 20.43 5.50 14.22
CA ARG A 656 20.65 5.16 15.65
C ARG A 656 19.83 6.02 16.62
N ARG A 657 19.35 7.18 16.20
CA ARG A 657 18.58 8.10 17.04
C ARG A 657 17.08 7.94 16.89
N ILE A 658 16.61 7.21 15.88
CA ILE A 658 15.18 7.04 15.58
C ILE A 658 14.52 6.34 16.78
N ALA A 659 13.61 7.07 17.43
CA ALA A 659 12.77 6.53 18.51
C ALA A 659 11.47 5.94 17.96
N VAL A 660 10.95 6.53 16.88
CA VAL A 660 9.73 6.12 16.18
C VAL A 660 10.03 5.96 14.69
N ALA A 661 9.84 4.76 14.14
CA ALA A 661 9.73 4.54 12.70
C ALA A 661 8.26 4.67 12.30
N ALA A 662 7.96 5.49 11.31
CA ALA A 662 6.60 5.80 10.89
C ALA A 662 6.40 5.65 9.39
N LYS A 663 5.21 5.20 9.02
CA LYS A 663 4.69 5.24 7.65
C LYS A 663 3.19 5.52 7.65
N ASN A 664 2.74 6.41 6.78
CA ASN A 664 1.33 6.72 6.66
C ASN A 664 0.59 5.76 5.71
N GLN A 665 -0.67 5.45 6.02
CA GLN A 665 -1.62 4.82 5.11
C GLN A 665 -2.70 5.84 4.75
N ASP A 666 -2.73 6.22 3.48
CA ASP A 666 -3.48 7.35 2.93
C ASP A 666 -4.62 6.90 1.98
N THR A 667 -4.85 5.59 1.85
CA THR A 667 -5.83 4.99 0.94
C THR A 667 -6.41 3.71 1.54
N ARG A 668 -7.61 3.30 1.12
CA ARG A 668 -8.28 2.05 1.58
C ARG A 668 -8.31 0.94 0.54
N GLU A 669 -8.02 1.26 -0.71
CA GLU A 669 -8.05 0.31 -1.82
C GLU A 669 -6.92 -0.73 -1.74
N HIS A 670 -5.92 -0.49 -0.88
CA HIS A 670 -4.95 -1.48 -0.43
C HIS A 670 -4.53 -1.21 1.02
N ASP A 671 -4.05 -2.25 1.68
CA ASP A 671 -3.51 -2.21 3.04
C ASP A 671 -1.99 -2.48 3.09
N ILE A 672 -1.42 -2.55 4.30
CA ILE A 672 0.03 -2.72 4.52
C ILE A 672 0.58 -4.08 4.08
N VAL A 673 -0.28 -5.07 3.81
CA VAL A 673 0.09 -6.43 3.36
C VAL A 673 -0.59 -6.77 2.04
N ASP A 674 -0.91 -5.74 1.27
CA ASP A 674 -1.27 -5.79 -0.15
C ASP A 674 -0.17 -5.25 -1.07
N SER A 675 0.87 -4.64 -0.49
CA SER A 675 2.01 -4.10 -1.23
C SER A 675 3.30 -4.33 -0.45
N ASP A 676 4.30 -4.84 -1.16
CA ASP A 676 5.64 -5.08 -0.62
C ASP A 676 6.34 -3.81 -0.13
N ASP A 677 6.07 -2.66 -0.75
CA ASP A 677 6.74 -1.40 -0.43
C ASP A 677 6.64 -1.04 1.06
N TYR A 678 5.54 -1.39 1.75
CA TYR A 678 5.40 -1.10 3.17
C TYR A 678 6.47 -1.82 4.01
N PHE A 679 6.60 -3.15 3.90
CA PHE A 679 7.62 -3.87 4.66
C PHE A 679 9.03 -3.48 4.19
N GLN A 680 9.21 -3.24 2.88
CA GLN A 680 10.51 -2.85 2.34
C GLN A 680 11.02 -1.54 2.93
N TYR A 681 10.16 -0.52 3.03
CA TYR A 681 10.58 0.80 3.52
C TYR A 681 10.40 0.97 5.03
N HIS A 682 9.21 0.69 5.57
CA HIS A 682 8.89 0.85 6.98
C HIS A 682 9.53 -0.27 7.80
N GLY A 683 9.27 -1.53 7.44
CA GLY A 683 9.93 -2.67 8.07
C GLY A 683 11.45 -2.61 7.94
N GLY A 684 11.97 -2.29 6.75
CA GLY A 684 13.40 -2.09 6.53
C GLY A 684 14.03 -1.01 7.40
N MET A 685 13.30 0.08 7.69
CA MET A 685 13.75 1.09 8.66
C MET A 685 13.82 0.52 10.08
N VAL A 686 12.80 -0.24 10.50
CA VAL A 686 12.78 -0.90 11.82
C VAL A 686 13.95 -1.87 11.95
N ALA A 687 14.18 -2.73 10.96
CA ALA A 687 15.30 -3.69 10.91
C ALA A 687 16.66 -2.98 10.95
N MET A 688 16.84 -1.91 10.17
CA MET A 688 18.06 -1.11 10.17
C MET A 688 18.36 -0.51 11.55
N VAL A 689 17.35 0.08 12.21
CA VAL A 689 17.52 0.63 13.55
C VAL A 689 17.87 -0.48 14.54
N ARG A 690 17.13 -1.60 14.51
CA ARG A 690 17.39 -2.77 15.37
C ARG A 690 18.80 -3.32 15.20
N ALA A 691 19.30 -3.45 13.97
CA ALA A 691 20.66 -3.89 13.69
C ALA A 691 21.73 -2.91 14.26
N LEU A 692 21.45 -1.61 14.23
CA LEU A 692 22.39 -0.57 14.67
C LEU A 692 22.41 -0.35 16.19
N THR A 693 21.30 -0.61 16.89
CA THR A 693 21.13 -0.28 18.32
C THR A 693 20.96 -1.50 19.22
N GLY A 694 20.62 -2.66 18.64
CA GLY A 694 20.24 -3.87 19.37
C GLY A 694 18.78 -3.92 19.83
N SER A 695 17.96 -2.90 19.52
CA SER A 695 16.54 -2.86 19.88
C SER A 695 15.69 -2.16 18.81
N SER A 696 14.49 -2.68 18.54
CA SER A 696 13.54 -2.03 17.64
C SER A 696 13.11 -0.65 18.16
N PRO A 697 12.95 0.36 17.29
CA PRO A 697 12.21 1.58 17.63
C PRO A 697 10.72 1.25 17.78
N ALA A 698 9.94 2.17 18.35
CA ALA A 698 8.49 2.11 18.20
C ALA A 698 8.13 2.20 16.71
N ALA A 699 7.24 1.35 16.22
CA ALA A 699 6.81 1.33 14.82
C ALA A 699 5.34 1.74 14.74
N TYR A 700 5.05 2.85 14.06
CA TYR A 700 3.70 3.45 14.01
C TYR A 700 3.19 3.59 12.57
N ILE A 701 1.87 3.43 12.41
CA ILE A 701 1.14 3.72 11.18
C ILE A 701 0.24 4.93 11.40
N GLY A 702 0.46 5.98 10.59
CA GLY A 702 -0.42 7.14 10.53
C GLY A 702 -1.54 6.93 9.51
N ASP A 703 -2.76 6.71 9.97
CA ASP A 703 -3.92 6.50 9.12
C ASP A 703 -4.56 7.84 8.75
N SER A 704 -4.50 8.19 7.47
CA SER A 704 -5.06 9.41 6.89
C SER A 704 -5.92 9.12 5.64
N ALA A 705 -6.38 7.87 5.50
CA ALA A 705 -7.25 7.48 4.39
C ALA A 705 -8.59 8.23 4.41
N LEU A 706 -9.08 8.58 5.60
CA LEU A 706 -10.13 9.58 5.81
C LEU A 706 -9.50 10.84 6.41
N PRO A 707 -9.37 11.94 5.64
CA PRO A 707 -8.61 13.14 6.05
C PRO A 707 -9.08 13.80 7.35
N ASP A 708 -10.36 13.64 7.68
CA ASP A 708 -10.99 14.21 8.86
C ASP A 708 -11.02 13.26 10.06
N GLN A 709 -10.39 12.09 9.95
CA GLN A 709 -10.37 11.04 10.98
C GLN A 709 -8.95 10.46 11.17
N VAL A 710 -7.95 11.33 11.20
CA VAL A 710 -6.54 10.94 11.37
C VAL A 710 -6.31 10.20 12.69
N ARG A 711 -5.58 9.07 12.63
CA ARG A 711 -5.20 8.26 13.80
C ARG A 711 -3.81 7.70 13.68
N THR A 712 -3.21 7.37 14.81
CA THR A 712 -1.94 6.65 14.87
C THR A 712 -2.12 5.34 15.63
N ARG A 713 -1.75 4.23 14.99
CA ARG A 713 -1.69 2.89 15.57
C ARG A 713 -0.26 2.39 15.62
N THR A 714 0.02 1.43 16.49
CA THR A 714 1.24 0.64 16.34
C THR A 714 1.17 -0.20 15.08
N LEU A 715 2.33 -0.58 14.56
CA LEU A 715 2.41 -1.50 13.44
C LEU A 715 1.78 -2.86 13.81
N ALA A 716 1.98 -3.34 15.03
CA ALA A 716 1.35 -4.58 15.51
C ALA A 716 -0.19 -4.48 15.52
N GLU A 717 -0.75 -3.40 16.06
CA GLU A 717 -2.20 -3.13 16.03
C GLU A 717 -2.75 -3.12 14.60
N GLU A 718 -2.07 -2.45 13.67
CA GLU A 718 -2.52 -2.40 12.27
C GLU A 718 -2.38 -3.77 11.58
N THR A 719 -1.31 -4.52 11.86
CA THR A 719 -1.15 -5.89 11.35
C THR A 719 -2.28 -6.80 11.84
N HIS A 720 -2.61 -6.78 13.13
CA HIS A 720 -3.73 -7.56 13.69
C HIS A 720 -5.07 -7.15 13.08
N ARG A 721 -5.30 -5.85 12.97
CA ARG A 721 -6.51 -5.29 12.38
C ARG A 721 -6.68 -5.72 10.92
N VAL A 722 -5.64 -5.59 10.10
CA VAL A 722 -5.67 -6.03 8.70
C VAL A 722 -5.82 -7.55 8.59
N PHE A 723 -5.18 -8.30 9.49
CA PHE A 723 -5.29 -9.75 9.52
C PHE A 723 -6.75 -10.20 9.68
N ARG A 724 -7.45 -9.64 10.67
CA ARG A 724 -8.85 -9.98 10.92
C ARG A 724 -9.80 -9.35 9.91
N ALA A 725 -9.61 -8.08 9.58
CA ALA A 725 -10.53 -7.39 8.68
C ALA A 725 -10.47 -7.94 7.26
N ARG A 726 -9.32 -8.47 6.81
CA ARG A 726 -9.09 -8.74 5.39
C ARG A 726 -8.37 -10.08 5.15
N VAL A 727 -7.22 -10.37 5.75
CA VAL A 727 -6.42 -11.60 5.48
C VAL A 727 -7.25 -12.88 5.63
N VAL A 728 -7.78 -13.11 6.83
CA VAL A 728 -8.56 -14.32 7.12
C VAL A 728 -10.07 -14.07 7.05
N ASN A 729 -10.49 -12.93 6.50
CA ASN A 729 -11.90 -12.60 6.35
C ASN A 729 -12.52 -13.46 5.24
N PRO A 730 -13.53 -14.30 5.54
CA PRO A 730 -14.16 -15.18 4.55
C PRO A 730 -14.79 -14.41 3.38
N ARG A 731 -15.22 -13.16 3.57
CA ARG A 731 -15.73 -12.32 2.48
C ARG A 731 -14.64 -12.00 1.47
N TRP A 732 -13.46 -11.60 1.94
CA TRP A 732 -12.32 -11.29 1.06
C TRP A 732 -11.77 -12.54 0.38
N ILE A 733 -11.61 -13.65 1.12
CA ILE A 733 -11.15 -14.92 0.52
C ILE A 733 -12.15 -15.37 -0.57
N ALA A 734 -13.45 -15.36 -0.27
CA ALA A 734 -14.48 -15.69 -1.26
C ALA A 734 -14.47 -14.71 -2.44
N ALA A 735 -14.17 -13.43 -2.21
CA ALA A 735 -14.01 -12.46 -3.27
C ALA A 735 -12.85 -12.79 -4.20
N MET A 736 -11.68 -13.15 -3.65
CA MET A 736 -10.54 -13.59 -4.44
C MET A 736 -10.84 -14.87 -5.23
N ARG A 737 -11.60 -15.82 -4.65
CA ARG A 737 -12.03 -17.04 -5.38
C ARG A 737 -12.83 -16.74 -6.66
N ARG A 738 -13.53 -15.61 -6.75
CA ARG A 738 -14.25 -15.19 -7.96
C ARG A 738 -13.33 -14.82 -9.14
N HIS A 739 -12.04 -14.62 -8.89
CA HIS A 739 -11.08 -14.10 -9.87
C HIS A 739 -9.96 -15.10 -10.24
N GLY A 740 -10.16 -16.41 -9.99
CA GLY A 740 -9.29 -17.47 -10.52
C GLY A 740 -7.82 -17.29 -10.19
N TYR A 741 -6.95 -17.36 -11.22
CA TYR A 741 -5.49 -17.30 -11.06
C TYR A 741 -5.01 -16.06 -10.30
N LYS A 742 -5.52 -14.87 -10.66
CA LYS A 742 -5.09 -13.62 -10.01
C LYS A 742 -5.61 -13.53 -8.58
N GLY A 743 -6.82 -14.03 -8.31
CA GLY A 743 -7.32 -14.14 -6.95
C GLY A 743 -6.42 -14.99 -6.07
N ALA A 744 -6.00 -16.16 -6.55
CA ALA A 744 -5.04 -17.02 -5.83
C ALA A 744 -3.66 -16.36 -5.66
N PHE A 745 -3.21 -15.59 -6.65
CA PHE A 745 -1.98 -14.80 -6.54
C PHE A 745 -2.07 -13.77 -5.42
N GLU A 746 -3.17 -13.03 -5.29
CA GLU A 746 -3.35 -12.03 -4.21
C GLU A 746 -3.28 -12.68 -2.83
N LEU A 747 -3.87 -13.88 -2.67
CA LEU A 747 -3.77 -14.64 -1.43
C LEU A 747 -2.31 -15.00 -1.11
N ALA A 748 -1.53 -15.47 -2.10
CA ALA A 748 -0.13 -15.81 -1.89
C ALA A 748 0.74 -14.57 -1.60
N ALA A 749 0.56 -13.49 -2.35
CA ALA A 749 1.27 -12.23 -2.14
C ALA A 749 1.04 -11.68 -0.72
N THR A 750 -0.18 -11.77 -0.18
CA THR A 750 -0.44 -11.42 1.22
C THR A 750 0.45 -12.21 2.20
N VAL A 751 0.67 -13.51 1.96
CA VAL A 751 1.53 -14.35 2.83
C VAL A 751 2.98 -13.90 2.73
N ASP A 752 3.47 -13.64 1.53
CA ASP A 752 4.84 -13.12 1.32
C ASP A 752 5.04 -11.75 1.99
N TYR A 753 4.05 -10.86 1.93
CA TYR A 753 4.17 -9.52 2.51
C TYR A 753 4.04 -9.53 4.04
N LEU A 754 3.18 -10.38 4.60
CA LEU A 754 3.15 -10.63 6.05
C LEU A 754 4.49 -11.18 6.53
N PHE A 755 5.04 -12.17 5.83
CA PHE A 755 6.37 -12.71 6.14
C PHE A 755 7.47 -11.64 6.03
N GLY A 756 7.45 -10.80 4.99
CA GLY A 756 8.40 -9.71 4.84
C GLY A 756 8.33 -8.69 5.98
N TYR A 757 7.12 -8.39 6.45
CA TYR A 757 6.92 -7.54 7.63
C TYR A 757 7.40 -8.21 8.92
N ASP A 758 7.18 -9.50 9.05
CA ASP A 758 7.64 -10.24 10.23
C ASP A 758 9.16 -10.34 10.29
N ALA A 759 9.80 -10.67 9.17
CA ALA A 759 11.26 -10.70 9.03
C ALA A 759 11.91 -9.35 9.37
N THR A 760 11.23 -8.25 9.05
CA THR A 760 11.79 -6.90 9.24
C THR A 760 11.38 -6.23 10.55
N ALA A 761 10.20 -6.52 11.09
CA ALA A 761 9.64 -5.82 12.24
C ALA A 761 9.15 -6.74 13.38
N GLY A 762 8.99 -8.04 13.18
CA GLY A 762 8.54 -9.01 14.19
C GLY A 762 7.11 -8.73 14.64
N VAL A 763 6.16 -8.71 13.71
CA VAL A 763 4.77 -8.23 13.94
C VAL A 763 3.71 -9.28 13.63
N VAL A 764 4.10 -10.52 13.34
CA VAL A 764 3.16 -11.62 13.09
C VAL A 764 3.26 -12.62 14.25
N ASP A 765 2.16 -12.78 14.98
CA ASP A 765 2.07 -13.75 16.07
C ASP A 765 1.92 -15.19 15.53
N ASP A 766 2.38 -16.18 16.30
CA ASP A 766 2.27 -17.61 15.94
C ASP A 766 0.84 -18.06 15.59
N TRP A 767 -0.17 -17.53 16.28
CA TRP A 767 -1.56 -17.86 16.01
C TRP A 767 -2.02 -17.40 14.61
N MET A 768 -1.40 -16.33 14.07
CA MET A 768 -1.71 -15.83 12.74
C MET A 768 -1.17 -16.78 11.67
N TYR A 769 0.05 -17.31 11.83
CA TYR A 769 0.59 -18.34 10.94
C TYR A 769 -0.25 -19.62 10.98
N GLU A 770 -0.67 -20.04 12.17
CA GLU A 770 -1.58 -21.19 12.33
C GLU A 770 -2.91 -20.97 11.60
N GLN A 771 -3.49 -19.76 11.69
CA GLN A 771 -4.71 -19.43 10.98
C GLN A 771 -4.52 -19.30 9.46
N LEU A 772 -3.37 -18.81 8.98
CA LEU A 772 -3.05 -18.82 7.56
C LEU A 772 -2.96 -20.24 7.01
N ALA A 773 -2.24 -21.14 7.70
CA ALA A 773 -2.15 -22.54 7.33
C ALA A 773 -3.54 -23.19 7.30
N ALA A 774 -4.35 -22.95 8.34
CA ALA A 774 -5.71 -23.47 8.44
C ALA A 774 -6.63 -22.97 7.33
N SER A 775 -6.65 -21.66 7.09
CA SER A 775 -7.59 -21.02 6.17
C SER A 775 -7.18 -21.16 4.70
N TYR A 776 -5.90 -21.02 4.35
CA TYR A 776 -5.49 -20.99 2.94
C TYR A 776 -5.10 -22.38 2.42
N VAL A 777 -4.38 -23.17 3.23
CA VAL A 777 -3.78 -24.43 2.77
C VAL A 777 -4.66 -25.63 3.10
N PHE A 778 -5.22 -25.65 4.31
CA PHE A 778 -5.92 -26.82 4.85
C PHE A 778 -7.42 -26.83 4.61
N ASP A 779 -8.03 -25.66 4.45
CA ASP A 779 -9.44 -25.55 4.10
C ASP A 779 -9.70 -26.24 2.75
N PRO A 780 -10.63 -27.23 2.69
CA PRO A 780 -10.85 -27.99 1.47
C PRO A 780 -11.32 -27.14 0.27
N GLU A 781 -12.10 -26.09 0.51
CA GLU A 781 -12.62 -25.23 -0.55
C GLU A 781 -11.50 -24.40 -1.16
N ASN A 782 -10.67 -23.76 -0.32
CA ASN A 782 -9.54 -22.97 -0.77
C ASN A 782 -8.46 -23.86 -1.42
N ARG A 783 -8.17 -25.03 -0.86
CA ARG A 783 -7.21 -25.96 -1.44
C ARG A 783 -7.59 -26.39 -2.85
N GLU A 784 -8.86 -26.72 -3.07
CA GLU A 784 -9.38 -27.05 -4.40
C GLU A 784 -9.33 -25.85 -5.35
N PHE A 785 -9.71 -24.66 -4.86
CA PHE A 785 -9.59 -23.42 -5.62
C PHE A 785 -8.16 -23.15 -6.11
N PHE A 786 -7.19 -23.28 -5.21
CA PHE A 786 -5.77 -23.11 -5.53
C PHE A 786 -5.28 -24.15 -6.54
N ARG A 787 -5.54 -25.45 -6.29
CA ARG A 787 -5.14 -26.53 -7.21
C ARG A 787 -5.65 -26.30 -8.63
N LYS A 788 -6.90 -25.86 -8.75
CA LYS A 788 -7.53 -25.58 -10.04
C LYS A 788 -7.01 -24.29 -10.70
N SER A 789 -6.81 -23.23 -9.90
CA SER A 789 -6.63 -21.88 -10.44
C SER A 789 -5.17 -21.45 -10.52
N ASN A 790 -4.37 -21.80 -9.52
CA ASN A 790 -2.95 -21.45 -9.40
C ASN A 790 -2.24 -22.38 -8.40
N PRO A 791 -1.82 -23.59 -8.82
CA PRO A 791 -1.12 -24.53 -7.94
C PRO A 791 0.25 -24.01 -7.47
N TRP A 792 0.93 -23.18 -8.28
CA TRP A 792 2.19 -22.54 -7.90
C TRP A 792 2.04 -21.62 -6.69
N ALA A 793 0.95 -20.85 -6.61
CA ALA A 793 0.65 -20.01 -5.46
C ALA A 793 0.49 -20.82 -4.16
N LEU A 794 -0.16 -21.99 -4.22
CA LEU A 794 -0.32 -22.85 -3.05
C LEU A 794 1.00 -23.46 -2.59
N ARG A 795 1.86 -23.87 -3.53
CA ARG A 795 3.22 -24.32 -3.22
C ARG A 795 4.01 -23.20 -2.55
N GLY A 796 3.99 -21.99 -3.12
CA GLY A 796 4.66 -20.81 -2.55
C GLY A 796 4.18 -20.47 -1.14
N ILE A 797 2.87 -20.52 -0.88
CA ILE A 797 2.31 -20.34 0.48
C ILE A 797 2.86 -21.41 1.44
N ALA A 798 2.82 -22.69 1.06
CA ALA A 798 3.30 -23.78 1.90
C ALA A 798 4.81 -23.65 2.18
N GLU A 799 5.60 -23.30 1.16
CA GLU A 799 7.04 -23.07 1.27
C GLU A 799 7.34 -21.89 2.20
N ARG A 800 6.61 -20.77 2.05
CA ARG A 800 6.82 -19.58 2.87
C ARG A 800 6.46 -19.80 4.34
N LEU A 801 5.39 -20.54 4.62
CA LEU A 801 5.01 -20.91 5.98
C LEU A 801 6.03 -21.85 6.64
N LEU A 802 6.61 -22.78 5.87
CA LEU A 802 7.71 -23.63 6.35
C LEU A 802 8.98 -22.80 6.59
N GLU A 803 9.29 -21.85 5.71
CA GLU A 803 10.41 -20.93 5.88
C GLU A 803 10.27 -20.08 7.16
N ALA A 804 9.06 -19.60 7.46
CA ALA A 804 8.79 -18.86 8.70
C ALA A 804 9.12 -19.70 9.95
N ALA A 805 8.76 -20.99 9.94
CA ALA A 805 9.07 -21.91 11.03
C ALA A 805 10.58 -22.22 11.11
N ASP A 806 11.23 -22.49 9.98
CA ASP A 806 12.66 -22.80 9.93
C ASP A 806 13.55 -21.62 10.37
N ARG A 807 13.09 -20.39 10.14
CA ARG A 807 13.75 -19.16 10.59
C ARG A 807 13.41 -18.75 12.04
N GLY A 808 12.47 -19.46 12.69
CA GLY A 808 12.00 -19.12 14.03
C GLY A 808 11.16 -17.85 14.11
N LEU A 809 10.65 -17.36 12.97
CA LEU A 809 9.66 -16.29 12.92
C LEU A 809 8.31 -16.81 13.44
N TRP A 810 7.92 -18.00 12.96
CA TRP A 810 6.91 -18.82 13.60
C TRP A 810 7.58 -19.68 14.67
N SER A 811 7.46 -19.28 15.93
CA SER A 811 8.27 -19.78 17.04
C SER A 811 7.84 -21.15 17.55
N GLU A 812 6.54 -21.36 17.75
CA GLU A 812 5.95 -22.58 18.32
C GLU A 812 4.90 -23.24 17.40
N PRO A 813 5.26 -23.61 16.16
CA PRO A 813 4.35 -24.31 15.26
C PRO A 813 3.93 -25.68 15.81
N ARG A 814 2.63 -26.01 15.73
CA ARG A 814 2.18 -27.37 16.05
C ARG A 814 2.82 -28.37 15.08
N ALA A 815 3.40 -29.45 15.62
CA ALA A 815 4.06 -30.48 14.82
C ALA A 815 3.15 -31.05 13.71
N GLU A 816 1.87 -31.28 14.03
CA GLU A 816 0.87 -31.72 13.05
C GLU A 816 0.67 -30.71 11.92
N THR A 817 0.68 -29.42 12.21
CA THR A 817 0.57 -28.36 11.20
C THR A 817 1.76 -28.41 10.24
N LEU A 818 3.00 -28.51 10.76
CA LEU A 818 4.20 -28.62 9.92
C LEU A 818 4.19 -29.88 9.04
N ASP A 819 3.81 -31.02 9.58
CA ASP A 819 3.76 -32.27 8.82
C ASP A 819 2.74 -32.19 7.68
N ARG A 820 1.60 -31.55 7.91
CA ARG A 820 0.59 -31.30 6.87
C ARG A 820 1.04 -30.29 5.81
N LEU A 821 1.79 -29.25 6.20
CA LEU A 821 2.40 -28.31 5.24
C LEU A 821 3.43 -29.03 4.36
N ARG A 822 4.33 -29.82 4.94
CA ARG A 822 5.32 -30.63 4.20
C ARG A 822 4.65 -31.62 3.25
N GLN A 823 3.59 -32.30 3.71
CA GLN A 823 2.82 -33.21 2.87
C GLN A 823 2.19 -32.45 1.68
N THR A 824 1.61 -31.27 1.93
CA THR A 824 1.01 -30.46 0.87
C THR A 824 2.05 -30.01 -0.15
N TYR A 825 3.22 -29.57 0.32
CA TYR A 825 4.34 -29.18 -0.52
C TYR A 825 4.81 -30.35 -1.41
N LEU A 826 5.02 -31.54 -0.85
CA LEU A 826 5.42 -32.75 -1.59
C LEU A 826 4.37 -33.23 -2.59
N GLU A 827 3.09 -33.17 -2.24
CA GLU A 827 1.99 -33.50 -3.17
C GLU A 827 2.00 -32.56 -4.39
N LEU A 828 2.24 -31.27 -4.18
CA LEU A 828 2.25 -30.27 -5.25
C LEU A 828 3.50 -30.36 -6.13
N GLU A 829 4.67 -30.71 -5.58
CA GLU A 829 5.85 -31.00 -6.42
C GLU A 829 5.57 -32.16 -7.38
N GLY A 830 4.97 -33.26 -6.89
CA GLY A 830 4.61 -34.39 -7.73
C GLY A 830 3.58 -34.05 -8.82
N ASP A 831 2.56 -33.25 -8.49
CA ASP A 831 1.53 -32.83 -9.45
C ASP A 831 2.12 -31.88 -10.52
N LEU A 832 2.97 -30.94 -10.13
CA LEU A 832 3.57 -29.95 -11.04
C LEU A 832 4.66 -30.54 -11.94
N GLU A 833 5.49 -31.47 -11.42
CA GLU A 833 6.48 -32.20 -12.22
C GLU A 833 5.83 -33.20 -13.20
N GLY A 834 4.67 -33.77 -12.85
CA GLY A 834 3.95 -34.75 -13.67
C GLY A 834 3.12 -34.16 -14.82
N GLU A 835 2.75 -32.88 -14.73
CA GLU A 835 2.00 -32.14 -15.77
C GLU A 835 2.90 -31.28 -16.70
N GLY A 836 4.20 -31.17 -16.38
CA GLY A 836 5.19 -30.30 -17.06
C GLY A 836 5.71 -30.74 -18.42
#